data_AF-A0AAD1VVM4-F1
#
_entry.id   AF-A0AAD1VVM4-F1
#
_cell.length_a   1.000
_cell.length_b   1.000
_cell.length_c   1.000
_cell.angle_alpha   90.00
_cell.angle_beta   90.00
_cell.angle_gamma   90.00
#
_symmetry.space_group_name_H-M   'P 1'
#
loop_
_entity.id
_entity.type
_entity.pdbx_description
1 polymer ?
#
loop_
_entity_poly.entity_id
_entity_poly.type
_entity_poly.pdbx_seq_one_letter_code
_entity_poly.pdbx_strand_id
1 'polypeptide(L)'
;MGFHWFHHHSNSSEFFSWDIEGMRNQSTGNTTYCYDGPIGSSTVLQGLTFGGIPTVLVLDVVCFVLLLLIFSVIRKRFWDYGRVALVYDDDSSPQRVFRSFSVSSTSEDLDRDRGFCSWMVSVFQMNDEDIHERCGEDASHYLSFQRHIICLLVIACILSIAVILPANLTGDLMDRDPLNFGRTTIANLQYESNLLWLHTVIGVVYLILVVVFMRHHTSAIQYKDEGTVKQTLFVTGLPRDVDKENIRRHFSEAYPTCQVLDVHLCYNVGELIRLSRERKKAEKSIAFYNKLLLKTGESFYINPKPCGQFCCCVTRGCEREDAIEYYTKLKDEVTEEYNKQMAVVYDVSLGVAFVTFSDKSMSTFILKDYNAIKCHGWQCSAEPQPSSLSKELGASKWSVKYATYPENILWGNISVQGVKWWARCLAINFFLFIILFFLTTPSIIISTMDKFNVTKPIYYLNNPIISQFFPTLLLWSFAALLPTIVYYSTLMESHWTKSNENRIMMHKVYIFLIFMVLILPSLGLTSLDFFFRWLFDKNQDATGAVRLECVFLPDQGAFFVNYVIASAFIGNGMEMIRLPGLLLYIIRMTLAKSAGERRNIKQQQAYEFEFGAMYARMLCVFTVIMAYSITCPIVVPFGLVYMLIKHLVDRHNLYYAYLPTKLDKKIHFTAVHQAMAAPILCLLWLFFFSLLRMGFKAPSTLFTLIFLIITVIIFVSYTCFGCFKHLSPLNYKIKESSTNAEPTSEPGPMSKPARYLPYVLISEPSERTKLDKETHSSYGTLRDAETPSATMEDDDIGLDMDFSTTEDQHAPIIDLESS
;
A
#
# COMPACT_ATOMS: atom_id res chain seq x y z
N MET A 1 -6.25 64.77 -47.99
CA MET A 1 -7.35 64.42 -48.91
C MET A 1 -8.19 63.36 -48.23
N GLY A 2 -9.32 63.77 -47.64
CA GLY A 2 -10.37 62.84 -47.26
C GLY A 2 -11.29 62.56 -48.45
N PHE A 3 -12.07 61.48 -48.35
CA PHE A 3 -13.41 61.19 -48.89
C PHE A 3 -13.52 59.67 -49.14
N HIS A 4 -14.64 58.96 -49.09
CA HIS A 4 -15.78 58.81 -48.17
C HIS A 4 -16.64 57.67 -48.79
N TRP A 5 -17.38 56.91 -47.95
CA TRP A 5 -18.57 56.07 -48.28
C TRP A 5 -18.40 54.70 -49.01
N PHE A 6 -19.24 53.66 -48.85
CA PHE A 6 -20.14 53.05 -47.83
C PHE A 6 -20.99 51.96 -48.55
N HIS A 7 -21.63 51.06 -47.78
CA HIS A 7 -22.77 50.15 -48.10
C HIS A 7 -22.46 48.83 -48.87
N HIS A 8 -23.02 47.64 -48.54
CA HIS A 8 -24.32 47.29 -47.91
C HIS A 8 -24.32 45.92 -47.17
N HIS A 9 -25.41 45.69 -46.42
CA HIS A 9 -25.76 44.73 -45.35
C HIS A 9 -26.00 43.21 -45.65
N SER A 10 -25.77 42.42 -44.58
CA SER A 10 -26.59 41.35 -43.92
C SER A 10 -26.78 39.90 -44.42
N ASN A 11 -26.55 39.01 -43.44
CA ASN A 11 -27.34 37.84 -42.99
C ASN A 11 -26.98 36.38 -43.39
N SER A 12 -26.41 35.69 -42.38
CA SER A 12 -26.83 34.41 -41.76
C SER A 12 -26.83 33.08 -42.54
N SER A 13 -25.99 32.16 -42.03
CA SER A 13 -26.21 30.72 -41.73
C SER A 13 -26.66 29.75 -42.83
N GLU A 14 -25.80 28.77 -43.16
CA GLU A 14 -26.14 27.35 -43.43
C GLU A 14 -24.84 26.53 -43.65
N PHE A 15 -24.45 25.69 -42.68
CA PHE A 15 -24.55 24.21 -42.72
C PHE A 15 -23.84 23.55 -43.91
N PHE A 16 -22.61 23.07 -43.69
CA PHE A 16 -21.86 22.24 -44.63
C PHE A 16 -22.44 20.81 -44.67
N SER A 17 -23.14 20.51 -45.76
CA SER A 17 -23.45 19.15 -46.23
C SER A 17 -22.15 18.43 -46.60
N TRP A 18 -21.97 17.19 -46.13
CA TRP A 18 -20.95 16.28 -46.64
C TRP A 18 -21.63 15.34 -47.63
N ASP A 19 -21.38 15.54 -48.92
CA ASP A 19 -21.96 14.75 -50.01
C ASP A 19 -21.47 13.30 -49.97
N ILE A 20 -22.44 12.38 -49.94
CA ILE A 20 -22.31 10.94 -49.98
C ILE A 20 -22.39 10.50 -51.45
N GLU A 21 -21.31 10.64 -52.22
CA GLU A 21 -21.29 10.05 -53.58
C GLU A 21 -19.90 9.59 -54.07
N GLY A 22 -18.84 9.80 -53.27
CA GLY A 22 -17.48 9.38 -53.61
C GLY A 22 -17.07 7.94 -53.21
N MET A 23 -17.89 7.21 -52.44
CA MET A 23 -17.52 5.92 -51.84
C MET A 23 -18.01 4.67 -52.61
N ARG A 24 -18.20 4.75 -53.93
CA ARG A 24 -18.69 3.58 -54.72
C ARG A 24 -17.66 2.88 -55.61
N ASN A 25 -16.45 3.42 -55.80
CA ASN A 25 -15.52 2.94 -56.84
C ASN A 25 -14.06 2.71 -56.38
N GLN A 26 -13.84 2.10 -55.21
CA GLN A 26 -12.52 1.52 -54.87
C GLN A 26 -12.65 0.13 -54.23
N SER A 27 -13.26 -0.80 -54.98
CA SER A 27 -13.12 -2.23 -54.75
C SER A 27 -11.99 -2.76 -55.64
N THR A 28 -10.73 -2.67 -55.18
CA THR A 28 -9.55 -3.50 -55.52
C THR A 28 -8.28 -2.76 -55.09
N GLY A 29 -7.81 -2.99 -53.87
CA GLY A 29 -6.54 -2.49 -53.35
C GLY A 29 -6.21 -3.17 -52.02
N ASN A 30 -5.05 -3.80 -51.92
CA ASN A 30 -4.59 -4.68 -50.84
C ASN A 30 -4.98 -4.25 -49.42
N THR A 31 -5.63 -5.16 -48.68
CA THR A 31 -6.02 -5.04 -47.28
C THR A 31 -4.88 -5.40 -46.31
N THR A 32 -3.80 -4.61 -46.31
CA THR A 32 -2.73 -4.69 -45.30
C THR A 32 -2.40 -3.28 -44.80
N TYR A 33 -3.25 -2.71 -43.92
CA TYR A 33 -3.14 -1.28 -43.57
C TYR A 33 -3.12 -0.93 -42.06
N CYS A 34 -3.01 -1.92 -41.16
CA CYS A 34 -2.70 -1.67 -39.73
C CYS A 34 -1.48 -2.46 -39.19
N TYR A 35 -0.86 -3.34 -39.98
CA TYR A 35 0.23 -4.22 -39.51
C TYR A 35 1.64 -3.73 -39.85
N ASP A 36 1.79 -2.70 -40.70
CA ASP A 36 3.10 -2.23 -41.22
C ASP A 36 3.50 -0.84 -40.69
N GLY A 37 3.38 -0.63 -39.38
CA GLY A 37 4.01 0.50 -38.68
C GLY A 37 5.25 0.02 -37.91
N PRO A 38 6.25 0.87 -37.63
CA PRO A 38 7.43 0.50 -36.86
C PRO A 38 7.06 0.35 -35.37
N ILE A 39 6.28 -0.68 -35.07
CA ILE A 39 6.03 -1.18 -33.73
C ILE A 39 7.31 -1.91 -33.34
N GLY A 40 7.98 -1.43 -32.30
CA GLY A 40 9.30 -1.88 -31.87
C GLY A 40 9.48 -3.39 -31.97
N SER A 41 10.58 -3.79 -32.59
CA SER A 41 11.05 -5.14 -32.88
C SER A 41 11.38 -5.99 -31.64
N SER A 42 10.55 -5.90 -30.60
CA SER A 42 10.74 -6.59 -29.33
C SER A 42 9.41 -6.78 -28.59
N THR A 43 8.46 -7.46 -29.22
CA THR A 43 7.54 -8.30 -28.44
C THR A 43 7.92 -9.75 -28.72
N VAL A 44 8.51 -10.42 -27.73
CA VAL A 44 8.91 -11.84 -27.74
C VAL A 44 7.72 -12.79 -28.02
N LEU A 45 6.52 -12.24 -28.21
CA LEU A 45 5.25 -12.94 -28.44
C LEU A 45 4.74 -12.84 -29.89
N GLN A 46 5.34 -12.02 -30.75
CA GLN A 46 4.97 -11.96 -32.17
C GLN A 46 5.39 -13.27 -32.88
N GLY A 47 4.41 -14.04 -33.34
CA GLY A 47 4.60 -15.34 -34.01
C GLY A 47 4.14 -16.57 -33.22
N LEU A 48 3.67 -16.40 -31.98
CA LEU A 48 3.08 -17.49 -31.20
C LEU A 48 1.57 -17.61 -31.44
N THR A 49 1.08 -18.84 -31.55
CA THR A 49 -0.34 -19.14 -31.72
C THR A 49 -1.18 -18.52 -30.60
N PHE A 50 -2.36 -17.97 -30.94
CA PHE A 50 -3.31 -17.42 -29.98
C PHE A 50 -2.71 -16.35 -29.03
N GLY A 51 -1.85 -15.47 -29.55
CA GLY A 51 -1.23 -14.38 -28.77
C GLY A 51 -0.27 -14.86 -27.67
N GLY A 52 0.19 -16.11 -27.73
CA GLY A 52 1.10 -16.71 -26.76
C GLY A 52 0.47 -17.12 -25.43
N ILE A 53 -0.84 -16.96 -25.26
CA ILE A 53 -1.54 -17.19 -23.98
C ILE A 53 -1.31 -18.61 -23.41
N PRO A 54 -1.46 -19.71 -24.18
CA PRO A 54 -1.25 -21.05 -23.63
C PRO A 54 0.19 -21.26 -23.15
N THR A 55 1.16 -20.74 -23.89
CA THR A 55 2.59 -20.83 -23.55
C THR A 55 2.91 -20.07 -22.27
N VAL A 56 2.43 -18.81 -22.17
CA VAL A 56 2.60 -17.96 -20.99
C VAL A 56 1.94 -18.60 -19.78
N LEU A 57 0.71 -19.11 -19.92
CA LEU A 57 -0.01 -19.79 -18.84
C LEU A 57 0.77 -20.98 -18.29
N VAL A 58 1.28 -21.87 -19.14
CA VAL A 58 2.06 -23.04 -18.70
C VAL A 58 3.33 -22.58 -17.97
N LEU A 59 4.06 -21.61 -18.53
CA LEU A 59 5.28 -21.09 -17.92
C LEU A 59 5.02 -20.46 -16.56
N ASP A 60 3.96 -19.65 -16.44
CA ASP A 60 3.59 -18.95 -15.21
C ASP A 60 3.11 -19.92 -14.13
N VAL A 61 2.35 -20.96 -14.50
CA VAL A 61 1.93 -22.02 -13.57
C VAL A 61 3.14 -22.81 -13.06
N VAL A 62 4.07 -23.20 -13.94
CA VAL A 62 5.30 -23.89 -13.55
C VAL A 62 6.14 -23.00 -12.63
N CYS A 63 6.30 -21.73 -12.97
CA CYS A 63 7.01 -20.75 -12.15
C CYS A 63 6.34 -20.59 -10.78
N PHE A 64 5.01 -20.52 -10.73
CA PHE A 64 4.26 -20.44 -9.48
C PHE A 64 4.45 -21.66 -8.59
N VAL A 65 4.42 -22.87 -9.14
CA VAL A 65 4.71 -24.10 -8.39
C VAL A 65 6.14 -24.06 -7.83
N LEU A 66 7.12 -23.61 -8.61
CA LEU A 66 8.49 -23.41 -8.14
C LEU A 66 8.56 -22.38 -7.00
N LEU A 67 7.84 -21.26 -7.10
CA LEU A 67 7.76 -20.26 -6.03
C LEU A 67 7.10 -20.84 -4.76
N LEU A 68 6.06 -21.66 -4.89
CA LEU A 68 5.44 -22.34 -3.74
C LEU A 68 6.39 -23.35 -3.08
N LEU A 69 7.19 -24.06 -3.87
CA LEU A 69 8.23 -24.96 -3.36
C LEU A 69 9.33 -24.18 -2.64
N ILE A 70 9.83 -23.09 -3.25
CA ILE A 70 10.82 -22.19 -2.64
C ILE A 70 10.26 -21.64 -1.33
N PHE A 71 9.01 -21.17 -1.32
CA PHE A 71 8.35 -20.70 -0.11
C PHE A 71 8.31 -21.80 0.95
N SER A 72 7.92 -23.02 0.60
CA SER A 72 7.81 -24.14 1.55
C SER A 72 9.18 -24.54 2.11
N VAL A 73 10.24 -24.49 1.30
CA VAL A 73 11.62 -24.71 1.75
C VAL A 73 12.09 -23.57 2.66
N ILE A 74 11.90 -22.31 2.26
CA ILE A 74 12.27 -21.15 3.08
C ILE A 74 11.53 -21.21 4.41
N ARG A 75 10.24 -21.51 4.36
CA ARG A 75 9.38 -21.65 5.51
C ARG A 75 9.89 -22.74 6.46
N LYS A 76 10.29 -23.91 5.97
CA LYS A 76 10.81 -25.00 6.82
C LYS A 76 12.21 -24.71 7.36
N ARG A 77 13.11 -24.17 6.54
CA ARG A 77 14.54 -23.99 6.88
C ARG A 77 14.84 -22.70 7.64
N PHE A 78 14.03 -21.67 7.40
CA PHE A 78 14.14 -20.36 8.03
C PHE A 78 12.86 -20.01 8.82
N TRP A 79 12.12 -21.00 9.33
CA TRP A 79 10.85 -20.80 10.07
C TRP A 79 10.97 -19.81 11.24
N ASP A 80 12.16 -19.72 11.85
CA ASP A 80 12.51 -18.73 12.88
C ASP A 80 12.37 -17.28 12.41
N TYR A 81 12.40 -17.02 11.10
CA TYR A 81 12.29 -15.70 10.46
C TYR A 81 10.93 -15.03 10.72
N GLY A 82 9.85 -15.80 10.84
CA GLY A 82 8.50 -15.27 11.08
C GLY A 82 8.09 -15.28 12.55
N ARG A 83 8.40 -16.37 13.27
CA ARG A 83 7.94 -16.61 14.65
C ARG A 83 8.64 -15.72 15.67
N VAL A 84 9.97 -15.58 15.56
CA VAL A 84 10.78 -14.82 16.53
C VAL A 84 10.40 -13.33 16.54
N ALA A 85 10.02 -12.79 15.38
CA ALA A 85 9.65 -11.38 15.28
C ALA A 85 8.24 -11.09 15.85
N LEU A 86 7.30 -12.04 15.75
CA LEU A 86 5.94 -11.89 16.31
C LEU A 86 5.89 -12.15 17.82
N VAL A 87 6.65 -13.13 18.31
CA VAL A 87 6.69 -13.49 19.75
C VAL A 87 7.45 -12.44 20.58
N TYR A 88 8.48 -11.80 20.00
CA TYR A 88 9.34 -10.89 20.75
C TYR A 88 8.82 -9.45 20.88
N ASP A 89 7.93 -9.01 19.99
CA ASP A 89 7.35 -7.65 20.08
C ASP A 89 6.30 -7.53 21.21
N ASP A 90 5.90 -8.67 21.80
CA ASP A 90 5.04 -8.74 22.98
C ASP A 90 5.76 -8.25 24.26
N ASP A 91 7.08 -8.47 24.35
CA ASP A 91 7.89 -8.11 25.53
C ASP A 91 8.37 -6.65 25.56
N SER A 92 8.44 -5.96 24.42
CA SER A 92 9.21 -4.71 24.30
C SER A 92 8.41 -3.39 24.35
N SER A 93 7.07 -3.49 24.41
CA SER A 93 6.19 -2.33 24.56
C SER A 93 5.36 -2.39 25.85
N PRO A 94 5.52 -1.44 26.80
CA PRO A 94 4.69 -1.38 28.02
C PRO A 94 3.19 -1.20 27.75
N GLN A 95 2.80 -0.92 26.51
CA GLN A 95 1.43 -0.55 26.10
C GLN A 95 0.64 -1.69 25.43
N ARG A 96 1.19 -2.90 25.28
CA ARG A 96 0.43 -4.07 24.74
C ARG A 96 0.25 -5.24 25.72
N VAL A 97 0.63 -5.05 26.99
CA VAL A 97 0.49 -6.04 28.08
C VAL A 97 -0.96 -6.50 28.34
N PHE A 98 -1.99 -5.87 27.76
CA PHE A 98 -3.39 -6.22 27.99
C PHE A 98 -3.91 -7.40 27.14
N ARG A 99 -3.08 -8.05 26.31
CA ARG A 99 -3.49 -9.22 25.50
C ARG A 99 -2.91 -10.56 25.93
N SER A 100 -2.26 -10.61 27.10
CA SER A 100 -1.68 -11.84 27.68
C SER A 100 -2.70 -12.91 28.10
N PHE A 101 -4.01 -12.68 27.97
CA PHE A 101 -5.04 -13.66 28.32
C PHE A 101 -5.39 -14.69 27.22
N SER A 102 -4.72 -14.68 26.07
CA SER A 102 -4.99 -15.62 24.96
C SER A 102 -3.85 -16.61 24.67
N VAL A 103 -2.78 -16.61 25.48
CA VAL A 103 -1.57 -17.43 25.21
C VAL A 103 -1.81 -18.93 25.40
N SER A 104 -2.89 -19.34 26.10
CA SER A 104 -3.19 -20.77 26.31
C SER A 104 -3.72 -21.48 25.07
N SER A 105 -4.24 -20.78 24.05
CA SER A 105 -4.69 -21.39 22.79
C SER A 105 -3.63 -21.36 21.68
N THR A 106 -2.57 -20.55 21.85
CA THR A 106 -1.55 -20.38 20.81
C THR A 106 -0.60 -21.56 20.63
N SER A 107 -0.44 -22.46 21.61
CA SER A 107 0.43 -23.63 21.46
C SER A 107 -0.19 -24.71 20.58
N GLU A 108 -1.50 -24.99 20.74
CA GLU A 108 -2.16 -26.11 20.07
C GLU A 108 -2.47 -25.85 18.58
N ASP A 109 -2.93 -24.64 18.22
CA ASP A 109 -3.24 -24.31 16.82
C ASP A 109 -2.00 -24.17 15.92
N LEU A 110 -0.84 -23.85 16.51
CA LEU A 110 0.42 -23.66 15.78
C LEU A 110 1.21 -24.95 15.56
N ASP A 111 1.01 -25.99 16.39
CA ASP A 111 1.67 -27.29 16.21
C ASP A 111 1.05 -28.12 15.07
N ARG A 112 -0.17 -27.80 14.63
CA ARG A 112 -0.81 -28.41 13.45
C ARG A 112 -0.13 -28.07 12.11
N ASP A 113 0.81 -27.11 12.11
CA ASP A 113 1.35 -26.49 10.88
C ASP A 113 2.82 -26.84 10.56
N ARG A 114 3.34 -27.97 11.09
CA ARG A 114 4.73 -28.44 10.88
C ARG A 114 5.00 -29.15 9.53
N GLY A 115 3.96 -29.56 8.79
CA GLY A 115 4.10 -30.26 7.51
C GLY A 115 4.48 -29.36 6.33
N PHE A 116 5.16 -29.91 5.30
CA PHE A 116 5.67 -29.16 4.13
C PHE A 116 4.59 -28.37 3.37
N CYS A 117 3.36 -28.89 3.32
CA CYS A 117 2.19 -28.22 2.73
C CYS A 117 1.01 -28.08 3.71
N SER A 118 1.22 -28.29 5.02
CA SER A 118 0.13 -28.18 6.01
C SER A 118 -0.50 -26.79 6.01
N TRP A 119 0.33 -25.77 5.74
CA TRP A 119 -0.06 -24.37 5.69
C TRP A 119 -1.17 -24.07 4.67
N MET A 120 -1.23 -24.81 3.57
CA MET A 120 -2.30 -24.64 2.59
C MET A 120 -3.65 -25.07 3.16
N VAL A 121 -3.67 -26.20 3.88
CA VAL A 121 -4.88 -26.73 4.52
C VAL A 121 -5.32 -25.82 5.66
N SER A 122 -4.37 -25.34 6.46
CA SER A 122 -4.60 -24.39 7.56
C SER A 122 -5.29 -23.12 7.07
N VAL A 123 -4.90 -22.56 5.92
CA VAL A 123 -5.51 -21.35 5.34
C VAL A 123 -7.01 -21.52 5.04
N PHE A 124 -7.41 -22.70 4.58
CA PHE A 124 -8.83 -23.01 4.31
C PHE A 124 -9.64 -23.31 5.58
N GLN A 125 -8.98 -23.76 6.66
CA GLN A 125 -9.62 -24.14 7.91
C GLN A 125 -9.77 -22.98 8.91
N MET A 126 -9.06 -21.87 8.71
CA MET A 126 -9.18 -20.67 9.55
C MET A 126 -10.58 -20.09 9.51
N ASN A 127 -11.10 -19.60 10.64
CA ASN A 127 -12.36 -18.86 10.66
C ASN A 127 -12.12 -17.35 10.56
N ASP A 128 -13.12 -16.63 10.08
CA ASP A 128 -13.08 -15.17 9.98
C ASP A 128 -13.03 -14.51 11.38
N GLU A 129 -13.58 -15.17 12.41
CA GLU A 129 -13.53 -14.73 13.82
C GLU A 129 -12.10 -14.77 14.36
N ASP A 130 -11.36 -15.85 14.10
CA ASP A 130 -9.94 -15.98 14.51
C ASP A 130 -9.07 -14.87 13.89
N ILE A 131 -9.34 -14.53 12.63
CA ILE A 131 -8.64 -13.44 11.92
C ILE A 131 -9.01 -12.09 12.54
N HIS A 132 -10.27 -11.88 12.89
CA HIS A 132 -10.72 -10.64 13.52
C HIS A 132 -10.03 -10.41 14.88
N GLU A 133 -9.98 -11.45 15.72
CA GLU A 133 -9.37 -11.35 17.04
C GLU A 133 -7.86 -11.13 16.94
N ARG A 134 -7.18 -11.88 16.07
CA ARG A 134 -5.72 -11.83 15.95
C ARG A 134 -5.23 -10.60 15.19
N CYS A 135 -5.77 -10.36 13.99
CA CYS A 135 -5.28 -9.36 13.05
C CYS A 135 -6.00 -8.01 13.15
N GLY A 136 -7.17 -7.97 13.82
CA GLY A 136 -7.95 -6.77 14.02
C GLY A 136 -9.03 -6.52 12.96
N GLU A 137 -9.78 -5.43 13.17
CA GLU A 137 -10.95 -5.07 12.39
C GLU A 137 -10.63 -4.68 10.94
N ASP A 138 -9.54 -3.94 10.72
CA ASP A 138 -9.15 -3.46 9.39
C ASP A 138 -8.75 -4.62 8.45
N ALA A 139 -8.11 -5.67 8.98
CA ALA A 139 -7.81 -6.89 8.23
C ALA A 139 -9.09 -7.62 7.81
N SER A 140 -10.08 -7.67 8.69
CA SER A 140 -11.38 -8.28 8.42
C SER A 140 -12.14 -7.51 7.32
N HIS A 141 -12.15 -6.18 7.37
CA HIS A 141 -12.74 -5.33 6.33
C HIS A 141 -12.03 -5.48 4.98
N TYR A 142 -10.71 -5.60 4.97
CA TYR A 142 -9.93 -5.86 3.76
C TYR A 142 -10.30 -7.18 3.09
N LEU A 143 -10.35 -8.28 3.85
CA LEU A 143 -10.73 -9.59 3.31
C LEU A 143 -12.20 -9.64 2.89
N SER A 144 -13.10 -8.98 3.64
CA SER A 144 -14.50 -8.83 3.25
C SER A 144 -14.65 -8.08 1.92
N PHE A 145 -13.86 -7.02 1.69
CA PHE A 145 -13.85 -6.29 0.42
C PHE A 145 -13.46 -7.19 -0.76
N GLN A 146 -12.42 -8.02 -0.58
CA GLN A 146 -11.99 -8.99 -1.60
C GLN A 146 -13.09 -9.98 -1.97
N ARG A 147 -13.83 -10.51 -0.98
CA ARG A 147 -14.95 -11.42 -1.23
C ARG A 147 -16.04 -10.77 -2.08
N HIS A 148 -16.35 -9.50 -1.84
CA HIS A 148 -17.33 -8.78 -2.67
C HIS A 148 -16.85 -8.62 -4.12
N ILE A 149 -15.56 -8.35 -4.33
CA ILE A 149 -14.96 -8.31 -5.68
C ILE A 149 -14.99 -9.70 -6.33
N ILE A 150 -14.69 -10.77 -5.58
CA ILE A 150 -14.77 -12.15 -6.11
C ILE A 150 -16.19 -12.47 -6.56
N CYS A 151 -17.20 -12.21 -5.73
CA CYS A 151 -18.60 -12.43 -6.10
C CYS A 151 -18.99 -11.63 -7.35
N LEU A 152 -18.56 -10.37 -7.45
CA LEU A 152 -18.77 -9.54 -8.63
C LEU A 152 -18.10 -10.14 -9.88
N LEU A 153 -16.86 -10.60 -9.77
CA LEU A 153 -16.12 -11.22 -10.88
C LEU A 153 -16.67 -12.57 -11.28
N VAL A 154 -17.27 -13.35 -10.37
CA VAL A 154 -17.98 -14.59 -10.73
C VAL A 154 -19.17 -14.27 -11.65
N ILE A 155 -19.97 -13.26 -11.31
CA ILE A 155 -21.09 -12.81 -12.15
C ILE A 155 -20.58 -12.29 -13.50
N ALA A 156 -19.54 -11.46 -13.50
CA ALA A 156 -18.93 -10.95 -14.73
C ALA A 156 -18.34 -12.08 -15.59
N CYS A 157 -17.74 -13.11 -14.97
CA CYS A 157 -17.18 -14.27 -15.67
C CYS A 157 -18.28 -15.05 -16.40
N ILE A 158 -19.40 -15.29 -15.74
CA ILE A 158 -20.57 -15.95 -16.34
C ILE A 158 -21.08 -15.13 -17.53
N LEU A 159 -21.24 -13.81 -17.38
CA LEU A 159 -21.69 -12.93 -18.47
C LEU A 159 -20.69 -12.88 -19.63
N SER A 160 -19.39 -12.78 -19.34
CA SER A 160 -18.33 -12.74 -20.35
C SER A 160 -18.22 -14.05 -21.13
N ILE A 161 -18.25 -15.22 -20.48
CA ILE A 161 -18.15 -16.52 -21.16
C ILE A 161 -19.46 -16.91 -21.84
N ALA A 162 -20.62 -16.75 -21.17
CA ALA A 162 -21.89 -17.29 -21.67
C ALA A 162 -22.59 -16.37 -22.70
N VAL A 163 -22.30 -15.07 -22.67
CA VAL A 163 -23.00 -14.08 -23.50
C VAL A 163 -22.04 -13.36 -24.46
N ILE A 164 -21.00 -12.71 -23.94
CA ILE A 164 -20.12 -11.85 -24.75
C ILE A 164 -19.25 -12.67 -25.71
N LEU A 165 -18.61 -13.73 -25.20
CA LEU A 165 -17.70 -14.55 -26.00
C LEU A 165 -18.42 -15.23 -27.19
N PRO A 166 -19.57 -15.90 -27.02
CA PRO A 166 -20.34 -16.42 -28.15
C PRO A 166 -20.75 -15.34 -29.13
N ALA A 167 -21.18 -14.17 -28.65
CA ALA A 167 -21.51 -13.04 -29.52
C ALA A 167 -20.31 -12.62 -30.38
N ASN A 168 -19.11 -12.49 -29.80
CA ASN A 168 -17.89 -12.17 -30.56
C ASN A 168 -17.51 -13.23 -31.60
N LEU A 169 -17.70 -14.51 -31.26
CA LEU A 169 -17.37 -15.62 -32.16
C LEU A 169 -18.31 -15.72 -33.37
N THR A 170 -19.50 -15.13 -33.33
CA THR A 170 -20.40 -15.06 -34.49
C THR A 170 -19.94 -14.09 -35.57
N GLY A 171 -18.99 -13.19 -35.26
CA GLY A 171 -18.40 -12.27 -36.23
C GLY A 171 -17.55 -12.96 -37.29
N ASP A 172 -17.38 -12.30 -38.43
CA ASP A 172 -16.74 -12.82 -39.63
C ASP A 172 -15.61 -11.93 -40.18
N LEU A 173 -15.19 -10.88 -39.45
CA LEU A 173 -14.12 -9.98 -39.91
C LEU A 173 -12.71 -10.56 -39.82
N MET A 174 -12.46 -11.44 -38.84
CA MET A 174 -11.15 -12.05 -38.65
C MET A 174 -11.10 -13.41 -39.33
N ASP A 175 -9.90 -13.83 -39.76
CA ASP A 175 -9.68 -15.13 -40.41
C ASP A 175 -10.27 -16.29 -39.61
N ARG A 176 -10.84 -17.28 -40.32
CA ARG A 176 -11.51 -18.45 -39.71
C ARG A 176 -10.56 -19.47 -39.06
N ASP A 177 -9.29 -19.13 -38.88
CA ASP A 177 -8.34 -19.95 -38.13
C ASP A 177 -8.72 -19.96 -36.63
N PRO A 178 -8.91 -21.12 -35.98
CA PRO A 178 -9.10 -21.22 -34.53
C PRO A 178 -7.96 -20.62 -33.70
N LEU A 179 -6.75 -20.50 -34.28
CA LEU A 179 -5.55 -19.99 -33.61
C LEU A 179 -5.49 -18.45 -33.58
N ASN A 180 -6.39 -17.76 -34.28
CA ASN A 180 -6.45 -16.30 -34.30
C ASN A 180 -7.20 -15.76 -33.07
N PHE A 181 -6.46 -15.14 -32.15
CA PHE A 181 -7.00 -14.58 -30.90
C PHE A 181 -8.09 -13.53 -31.15
N GLY A 182 -7.97 -12.75 -32.23
CA GLY A 182 -8.90 -11.65 -32.49
C GLY A 182 -10.35 -12.07 -32.68
N ARG A 183 -10.61 -13.33 -33.02
CA ARG A 183 -11.97 -13.89 -33.12
C ARG A 183 -12.75 -13.86 -31.81
N THR A 184 -12.03 -13.91 -30.69
CA THR A 184 -12.63 -13.93 -29.35
C THR A 184 -12.96 -12.52 -28.84
N THR A 185 -12.53 -11.50 -29.57
CA THR A 185 -12.65 -10.08 -29.19
C THR A 185 -13.76 -9.39 -29.97
N ILE A 186 -14.19 -8.23 -29.47
CA ILE A 186 -15.19 -7.37 -30.12
C ILE A 186 -14.77 -6.92 -31.54
N ALA A 187 -13.46 -6.97 -31.85
CA ALA A 187 -12.93 -6.62 -33.16
C ALA A 187 -13.47 -7.54 -34.28
N ASN A 188 -13.88 -8.77 -33.97
CA ASN A 188 -14.40 -9.72 -34.95
C ASN A 188 -15.80 -9.37 -35.50
N LEU A 189 -16.54 -8.46 -34.84
CA LEU A 189 -17.90 -8.07 -35.24
C LEU A 189 -17.92 -7.03 -36.36
N GLN A 190 -18.90 -7.11 -37.26
CA GLN A 190 -19.12 -6.07 -38.30
C GLN A 190 -19.61 -4.74 -37.70
N TYR A 191 -19.27 -3.64 -38.37
CA TYR A 191 -19.63 -2.28 -37.93
C TYR A 191 -21.15 -2.01 -37.97
N GLU A 192 -21.90 -2.70 -38.83
CA GLU A 192 -23.37 -2.63 -38.94
C GLU A 192 -24.12 -3.61 -38.03
N SER A 193 -23.40 -4.44 -37.26
CA SER A 193 -24.04 -5.50 -36.49
C SER A 193 -24.81 -4.97 -35.28
N ASN A 194 -26.06 -5.41 -35.11
CA ASN A 194 -26.87 -5.14 -33.91
C ASN A 194 -26.26 -5.74 -32.63
N LEU A 195 -25.28 -6.64 -32.75
CA LEU A 195 -24.56 -7.25 -31.63
C LEU A 195 -23.66 -6.26 -30.88
N LEU A 196 -23.30 -5.13 -31.47
CA LEU A 196 -22.57 -4.07 -30.76
C LEU A 196 -23.41 -3.44 -29.64
N TRP A 197 -24.75 -3.41 -29.78
CA TRP A 197 -25.65 -2.95 -28.71
C TRP A 197 -25.59 -3.83 -27.47
N LEU A 198 -25.40 -5.14 -27.63
CA LEU A 198 -25.26 -6.07 -26.51
C LEU A 198 -24.10 -5.66 -25.59
N HIS A 199 -22.95 -5.29 -26.17
CA HIS A 199 -21.75 -4.87 -25.45
C HIS A 199 -21.99 -3.58 -24.67
N THR A 200 -22.66 -2.61 -25.30
CA THR A 200 -23.06 -1.35 -24.67
C THR A 200 -24.00 -1.57 -23.48
N VAL A 201 -25.01 -2.42 -23.63
CA VAL A 201 -25.97 -2.74 -22.55
C VAL A 201 -25.27 -3.46 -21.40
N ILE A 202 -24.41 -4.43 -21.69
CA ILE A 202 -23.63 -5.14 -20.67
C ILE A 202 -22.70 -4.20 -19.91
N GLY A 203 -22.11 -3.20 -20.58
CA GLY A 203 -21.33 -2.15 -19.93
C GLY A 203 -22.12 -1.38 -18.86
N VAL A 204 -23.37 -1.03 -19.15
CA VAL A 204 -24.28 -0.39 -18.17
C VAL A 204 -24.65 -1.36 -17.05
N VAL A 205 -24.87 -2.64 -17.36
CA VAL A 205 -25.12 -3.67 -16.33
C VAL A 205 -23.91 -3.80 -15.39
N TYR A 206 -22.67 -3.80 -15.91
CA TYR A 206 -21.46 -3.83 -15.10
C TYR A 206 -21.34 -2.61 -14.18
N LEU A 207 -21.69 -1.42 -14.66
CA LEU A 207 -21.77 -0.24 -13.81
C LEU A 207 -22.75 -0.44 -12.64
N ILE A 208 -23.97 -0.90 -12.93
CA ILE A 208 -25.00 -1.13 -11.90
C ILE A 208 -24.54 -2.19 -10.89
N LEU A 209 -23.98 -3.30 -11.36
CA LEU A 209 -23.46 -4.38 -10.51
C LEU A 209 -22.36 -3.86 -9.57
N VAL A 210 -21.36 -3.14 -10.09
CA VAL A 210 -20.29 -2.56 -9.26
C VAL A 210 -20.88 -1.62 -8.21
N VAL A 211 -21.79 -0.71 -8.59
CA VAL A 211 -22.44 0.23 -7.65
C VAL A 211 -23.16 -0.54 -6.52
N VAL A 212 -23.95 -1.56 -6.86
CA VAL A 212 -24.74 -2.34 -5.89
C VAL A 212 -23.83 -3.09 -4.92
N PHE A 213 -22.82 -3.81 -5.43
CA PHE A 213 -21.88 -4.56 -4.58
C PHE A 213 -21.04 -3.65 -3.70
N MET A 214 -20.56 -2.53 -4.23
CA MET A 214 -19.78 -1.55 -3.47
C MET A 214 -20.63 -0.87 -2.39
N ARG A 215 -21.91 -0.56 -2.68
CA ARG A 215 -22.84 -0.03 -1.69
C ARG A 215 -23.17 -1.05 -0.61
N HIS A 216 -23.37 -2.32 -0.97
CA HIS A 216 -23.60 -3.41 -0.02
C HIS A 216 -22.41 -3.57 0.94
N HIS A 217 -21.18 -3.63 0.40
CA HIS A 217 -19.97 -3.68 1.21
C HIS A 217 -19.87 -2.48 2.15
N THR A 218 -20.09 -1.27 1.63
CA THR A 218 -20.09 -0.03 2.42
C THR A 218 -21.09 -0.08 3.59
N SER A 219 -22.28 -0.67 3.40
CA SER A 219 -23.26 -0.84 4.47
C SER A 219 -22.93 -1.96 5.46
N ALA A 220 -22.15 -2.96 5.04
CA ALA A 220 -21.71 -4.06 5.89
C ALA A 220 -20.55 -3.67 6.82
N ILE A 221 -19.81 -2.60 6.51
CA ILE A 221 -18.77 -2.06 7.38
C ILE A 221 -19.42 -1.45 8.64
N GLN A 222 -19.30 -2.15 9.77
CA GLN A 222 -19.77 -1.70 11.08
C GLN A 222 -18.57 -1.42 11.99
N TYR A 223 -18.15 -0.15 12.05
CA TYR A 223 -17.14 0.26 13.02
C TYR A 223 -17.74 0.38 14.41
N LYS A 224 -17.15 -0.32 15.40
CA LYS A 224 -17.48 -0.09 16.80
C LYS A 224 -17.11 1.35 17.16
N ASP A 225 -18.09 2.10 17.64
CA ASP A 225 -17.93 3.52 17.97
C ASP A 225 -17.22 3.62 19.33
N GLU A 226 -15.90 3.42 19.37
CA GLU A 226 -15.12 3.50 20.60
C GLU A 226 -15.22 4.93 21.19
N GLY A 227 -15.96 5.06 22.29
CA GLY A 227 -16.21 6.35 22.95
C GLY A 227 -14.95 7.01 23.49
N THR A 228 -13.93 6.22 23.84
CA THR A 228 -12.69 6.66 24.52
C THR A 228 -11.83 7.59 23.68
N VAL A 229 -11.68 7.35 22.38
CA VAL A 229 -10.93 8.25 21.48
C VAL A 229 -11.71 9.51 21.17
N LYS A 230 -13.04 9.40 21.08
CA LYS A 230 -13.90 10.56 20.82
C LYS A 230 -14.03 11.50 22.01
N GLN A 231 -13.64 11.08 23.22
CA GLN A 231 -13.49 11.95 24.39
C GLN A 231 -12.31 12.92 24.26
N THR A 232 -11.35 12.67 23.36
CA THR A 232 -10.16 13.51 23.19
C THR A 232 -10.25 14.36 21.92
N LEU A 233 -9.94 15.65 22.06
CA LEU A 233 -9.81 16.60 20.96
C LEU A 233 -8.34 16.82 20.61
N PHE A 234 -8.05 16.80 19.32
CA PHE A 234 -6.79 17.23 18.73
C PHE A 234 -6.89 18.69 18.31
N VAL A 235 -6.11 19.54 18.97
CA VAL A 235 -6.11 21.00 18.81
C VAL A 235 -4.80 21.42 18.16
N THR A 236 -4.89 22.22 17.09
CA THR A 236 -3.73 22.78 16.37
C THR A 236 -3.88 24.30 16.24
N GLY A 237 -2.75 25.00 16.14
CA GLY A 237 -2.72 26.47 16.04
C GLY A 237 -2.53 27.18 17.38
N LEU A 238 -2.02 26.46 18.39
CA LEU A 238 -1.65 27.02 19.68
C LEU A 238 -0.35 27.86 19.55
N PRO A 239 -0.17 28.91 20.37
CA PRO A 239 1.11 29.57 20.53
C PRO A 239 2.20 28.58 20.99
N ARG A 240 3.46 28.82 20.63
CA ARG A 240 4.57 27.89 20.97
C ARG A 240 4.97 27.94 22.43
N ASP A 241 4.75 29.06 23.11
CA ASP A 241 5.14 29.29 24.51
C ASP A 241 3.92 29.13 25.45
N VAL A 242 3.05 28.17 25.16
CA VAL A 242 1.81 27.97 25.90
C VAL A 242 1.97 26.96 27.03
N ASP A 243 1.51 27.34 28.22
CA ASP A 243 1.43 26.43 29.36
C ASP A 243 0.18 25.53 29.30
N LYS A 244 0.36 24.28 29.72
CA LYS A 244 -0.72 23.29 29.85
C LYS A 244 -1.90 23.83 30.68
N GLU A 245 -1.60 24.58 31.73
CA GLU A 245 -2.62 25.09 32.66
C GLU A 245 -3.46 26.22 32.05
N ASN A 246 -2.89 27.05 31.17
CA ASN A 246 -3.63 28.10 30.48
C ASN A 246 -4.66 27.50 29.50
N ILE A 247 -4.32 26.39 28.83
CA ILE A 247 -5.26 25.64 27.99
C ILE A 247 -6.39 25.05 28.84
N ARG A 248 -6.05 24.45 29.99
CA ARG A 248 -7.03 23.89 30.93
C ARG A 248 -8.00 24.97 31.41
N ARG A 249 -7.48 26.13 31.80
CA ARG A 249 -8.26 27.29 32.24
C ARG A 249 -9.17 27.81 31.13
N HIS A 250 -8.67 27.92 29.89
CA HIS A 250 -9.48 28.33 28.74
C HIS A 250 -10.70 27.44 28.55
N PHE A 251 -10.52 26.10 28.50
CA PHE A 251 -11.66 25.19 28.33
C PHE A 251 -12.61 25.20 29.53
N SER A 252 -12.10 25.38 30.75
CA SER A 252 -12.93 25.44 31.96
C SER A 252 -13.77 26.72 32.04
N GLU A 253 -13.22 27.85 31.57
CA GLU A 253 -13.93 29.14 31.53
C GLU A 253 -14.91 29.23 30.35
N ALA A 254 -14.49 28.81 29.15
CA ALA A 254 -15.32 28.87 27.95
C ALA A 254 -16.44 27.82 27.97
N TYR A 255 -16.22 26.67 28.63
CA TYR A 255 -17.16 25.56 28.70
C TYR A 255 -17.29 25.02 30.14
N PRO A 256 -17.97 25.74 31.05
CA PRO A 256 -18.07 25.36 32.47
C PRO A 256 -18.72 23.99 32.73
N THR A 257 -19.53 23.51 31.78
CA THR A 257 -20.18 22.20 31.83
C THR A 257 -19.28 21.04 31.40
N CYS A 258 -18.11 21.34 30.81
CA CYS A 258 -17.20 20.35 30.24
C CYS A 258 -15.99 20.15 31.16
N GLN A 259 -15.88 18.97 31.77
CA GLN A 259 -14.75 18.65 32.64
C GLN A 259 -13.54 18.19 31.82
N VAL A 260 -12.45 18.96 31.91
CA VAL A 260 -11.16 18.58 31.33
C VAL A 260 -10.45 17.61 32.27
N LEU A 261 -10.26 16.36 31.83
CA LEU A 261 -9.47 15.37 32.56
C LEU A 261 -7.98 15.69 32.45
N ASP A 262 -7.52 15.93 31.22
CA ASP A 262 -6.10 16.02 30.94
C ASP A 262 -5.80 16.79 29.66
N VAL A 263 -4.63 17.44 29.62
CA VAL A 263 -4.12 18.22 28.50
C VAL A 263 -2.68 17.78 28.22
N HIS A 264 -2.41 17.33 27.02
CA HIS A 264 -1.09 16.87 26.60
C HIS A 264 -0.57 17.75 25.46
N LEU A 265 0.48 18.52 25.74
CA LEU A 265 1.20 19.29 24.73
C LEU A 265 2.12 18.37 23.93
N CYS A 266 2.25 18.64 22.63
CA CYS A 266 3.14 17.91 21.74
C CYS A 266 4.48 18.63 21.60
N TYR A 267 5.55 17.84 21.67
CA TYR A 267 6.94 18.30 21.58
C TYR A 267 7.69 17.58 20.46
N ASN A 268 8.85 18.11 20.06
CA ASN A 268 9.70 17.44 19.08
C ASN A 268 10.42 16.23 19.70
N VAL A 269 9.83 15.05 19.51
CA VAL A 269 10.37 13.78 20.02
C VAL A 269 11.05 12.92 18.95
N GLY A 270 11.23 13.44 17.73
CA GLY A 270 11.76 12.66 16.60
C GLY A 270 13.14 12.06 16.88
N GLU A 271 14.09 12.89 17.32
CA GLU A 271 15.44 12.45 17.69
C GLU A 271 15.42 11.57 18.96
N LEU A 272 14.60 11.91 19.97
CA LEU A 272 14.46 11.07 21.17
C LEU A 272 14.01 9.64 20.84
N ILE A 273 13.06 9.49 19.90
CA ILE A 273 12.60 8.17 19.43
C ILE A 273 13.74 7.42 18.75
N ARG A 274 14.55 8.09 17.93
CA ARG A 274 15.71 7.48 17.26
C ARG A 274 16.76 7.02 18.27
N LEU A 275 17.17 7.90 19.18
CA LEU A 275 18.14 7.62 20.23
C LEU A 275 17.65 6.50 21.18
N SER A 276 16.39 6.53 21.61
CA SER A 276 15.80 5.47 22.44
C SER A 276 15.83 4.11 21.74
N ARG A 277 15.55 4.07 20.42
CA ARG A 277 15.64 2.84 19.63
C ARG A 277 17.07 2.32 19.53
N GLU A 278 18.05 3.20 19.36
CA GLU A 278 19.48 2.84 19.34
C GLU A 278 19.96 2.35 20.71
N ARG A 279 19.55 3.01 21.79
CA ARG A 279 19.84 2.59 23.17
C ARG A 279 19.31 1.19 23.44
N LYS A 280 18.04 0.92 23.13
CA LYS A 280 17.42 -0.40 23.29
C LYS A 280 18.11 -1.49 22.45
N LYS A 281 18.65 -1.16 21.27
CA LYS A 281 19.44 -2.11 20.47
C LYS A 281 20.77 -2.44 21.14
N ALA A 282 21.46 -1.45 21.69
CA ALA A 282 22.71 -1.65 22.42
C ALA A 282 22.48 -2.48 23.70
N GLU A 283 21.46 -2.14 24.50
CA GLU A 283 21.08 -2.89 25.71
C GLU A 283 20.80 -4.37 25.41
N LYS A 284 20.08 -4.67 24.32
CA LYS A 284 19.80 -6.05 23.88
C LYS A 284 21.08 -6.78 23.48
N SER A 285 21.99 -6.11 22.78
CA SER A 285 23.29 -6.69 22.43
C SER A 285 24.12 -6.99 23.69
N ILE A 286 24.17 -6.06 24.66
CA ILE A 286 24.87 -6.27 25.94
C ILE A 286 24.30 -7.48 26.68
N ALA A 287 22.98 -7.55 26.83
CA ALA A 287 22.31 -8.68 27.50
C ALA A 287 22.62 -10.02 26.80
N PHE A 288 22.69 -10.01 25.47
CA PHE A 288 23.07 -11.20 24.71
C PHE A 288 24.52 -11.64 24.98
N TYR A 289 25.50 -10.74 24.89
CA TYR A 289 26.90 -11.10 25.13
C TYR A 289 27.19 -11.42 26.60
N ASN A 290 26.54 -10.75 27.56
CA ASN A 290 26.61 -11.13 28.97
C ASN A 290 26.09 -12.56 29.21
N LYS A 291 24.95 -12.91 28.60
CA LYS A 291 24.42 -14.28 28.69
C LYS A 291 25.36 -15.31 28.06
N LEU A 292 26.09 -14.92 27.01
CA LEU A 292 27.05 -15.78 26.34
C LEU A 292 28.32 -15.96 27.19
N LEU A 293 28.87 -14.88 27.75
CA LEU A 293 29.98 -14.89 28.69
C LEU A 293 29.70 -15.77 29.92
N LEU A 294 28.49 -15.68 30.49
CA LEU A 294 28.08 -16.53 31.63
C LEU A 294 28.00 -18.02 31.26
N LYS A 295 27.75 -18.35 29.98
CA LYS A 295 27.64 -19.73 29.51
C LYS A 295 28.98 -20.34 29.12
N THR A 296 29.86 -19.58 28.46
CA THR A 296 31.11 -20.09 27.92
C THR A 296 32.33 -19.75 28.77
N GLY A 297 32.24 -18.73 29.63
CA GLY A 297 33.37 -18.22 30.41
C GLY A 297 34.37 -17.39 29.60
N GLU A 298 34.13 -17.17 28.30
CA GLU A 298 35.05 -16.48 27.39
C GLU A 298 34.51 -15.12 26.92
N SER A 299 35.40 -14.12 26.81
CA SER A 299 35.08 -12.82 26.22
C SER A 299 34.97 -12.89 24.69
N PHE A 300 33.98 -12.19 24.14
CA PHE A 300 33.70 -12.15 22.71
C PHE A 300 34.19 -10.83 22.10
N TYR A 301 34.94 -10.92 21.00
CA TYR A 301 35.46 -9.75 20.28
C TYR A 301 34.72 -9.53 18.95
N ILE A 302 34.41 -8.27 18.63
CA ILE A 302 33.66 -7.86 17.43
C ILE A 302 34.44 -6.84 16.60
N ASN A 303 34.14 -6.77 15.30
CA ASN A 303 34.65 -5.72 14.43
C ASN A 303 33.54 -4.67 14.17
N PRO A 304 33.73 -3.39 14.53
CA PRO A 304 32.70 -2.35 14.42
C PRO A 304 32.42 -1.86 12.98
N LYS A 305 33.18 -2.31 11.97
CA LYS A 305 33.00 -1.96 10.55
C LYS A 305 31.84 -2.74 9.91
N PRO A 306 31.17 -2.18 8.88
CA PRO A 306 30.15 -2.91 8.12
C PRO A 306 30.75 -4.18 7.52
N CYS A 307 29.99 -5.28 7.52
CA CYS A 307 30.48 -6.63 7.17
C CYS A 307 31.64 -7.14 8.04
N GLY A 308 31.85 -6.58 9.24
CA GLY A 308 32.96 -6.92 10.14
C GLY A 308 33.06 -8.41 10.50
N GLN A 309 31.96 -9.16 10.39
CA GLN A 309 31.90 -10.62 10.55
C GLN A 309 32.74 -11.39 9.49
N PHE A 310 32.85 -10.86 8.28
CA PHE A 310 33.62 -11.49 7.20
C PHE A 310 35.09 -11.05 7.19
N CYS A 311 35.50 -10.14 8.09
CA CYS A 311 36.91 -9.76 8.23
C CYS A 311 37.64 -10.80 9.08
N CYS A 312 38.17 -11.83 8.43
CA CYS A 312 38.94 -12.91 9.07
C CYS A 312 40.33 -12.46 9.52
N CYS A 313 40.87 -11.37 8.95
CA CYS A 313 42.25 -10.94 9.16
C CYS A 313 42.34 -9.68 10.04
N VAL A 314 43.28 -9.67 10.99
CA VAL A 314 43.65 -8.49 11.78
C VAL A 314 44.59 -7.61 10.97
N THR A 315 44.07 -6.95 9.94
CA THR A 315 44.80 -5.91 9.19
C THR A 315 44.55 -4.54 9.81
N ARG A 316 45.47 -3.58 9.61
CA ARG A 316 45.33 -2.18 10.04
C ARG A 316 44.00 -1.60 9.53
N GLY A 317 43.02 -1.40 10.43
CA GLY A 317 41.64 -0.99 10.09
C GLY A 317 40.52 -2.01 10.34
N CYS A 318 40.83 -3.27 10.68
CA CYS A 318 39.91 -4.32 11.16
C CYS A 318 40.24 -4.73 12.62
N GLU A 319 40.50 -3.77 13.50
CA GLU A 319 40.76 -4.04 14.92
C GLU A 319 39.50 -4.60 15.59
N ARG A 320 39.68 -5.64 16.41
CA ARG A 320 38.60 -6.28 17.15
C ARG A 320 38.54 -5.68 18.55
N GLU A 321 37.36 -5.27 18.96
CA GLU A 321 37.08 -4.70 20.28
C GLU A 321 36.22 -5.68 21.10
N ASP A 322 36.32 -5.66 22.42
CA ASP A 322 35.43 -6.46 23.28
C ASP A 322 33.97 -6.04 23.05
N ALA A 323 33.09 -7.02 22.81
CA ALA A 323 31.71 -6.76 22.45
C ALA A 323 30.93 -6.06 23.56
N ILE A 324 31.14 -6.45 24.82
CA ILE A 324 30.44 -5.87 25.96
C ILE A 324 30.94 -4.45 26.17
N GLU A 325 32.24 -4.22 26.10
CA GLU A 325 32.83 -2.88 26.22
C GLU A 325 32.32 -1.94 25.12
N TYR A 326 32.37 -2.38 23.86
CA TYR A 326 31.88 -1.59 22.71
C TYR A 326 30.41 -1.21 22.86
N TYR A 327 29.52 -2.18 23.13
CA TYR A 327 28.09 -1.88 23.25
C TYR A 327 27.78 -1.09 24.51
N THR A 328 28.55 -1.24 25.59
CA THR A 328 28.41 -0.43 26.81
C THR A 328 28.77 1.02 26.52
N LYS A 329 29.91 1.28 25.86
CA LYS A 329 30.30 2.61 25.41
C LYS A 329 29.25 3.23 24.50
N LEU A 330 28.76 2.49 23.51
CA LEU A 330 27.70 2.96 22.62
C LEU A 330 26.40 3.30 23.36
N LYS A 331 25.99 2.46 24.32
CA LYS A 331 24.80 2.70 25.14
C LYS A 331 24.98 3.98 25.98
N ASP A 332 26.16 4.17 26.58
CA ASP A 332 26.44 5.33 27.43
C ASP A 332 26.48 6.63 26.60
N GLU A 333 27.15 6.64 25.44
CA GLU A 333 27.15 7.78 24.49
C GLU A 333 25.73 8.16 24.04
N VAL A 334 24.92 7.16 23.66
CA VAL A 334 23.52 7.40 23.24
C VAL A 334 22.65 7.86 24.42
N THR A 335 22.93 7.38 25.64
CA THR A 335 22.19 7.78 26.84
C THR A 335 22.52 9.22 27.25
N GLU A 336 23.78 9.64 27.14
CA GLU A 336 24.20 11.01 27.38
C GLU A 336 23.50 11.98 26.41
N GLU A 337 23.52 11.68 25.11
CA GLU A 337 22.83 12.51 24.11
C GLU A 337 21.31 12.48 24.31
N TYR A 338 20.74 11.33 24.69
CA TYR A 338 19.32 11.24 25.04
C TYR A 338 18.96 12.17 26.20
N ASN A 339 19.75 12.18 27.28
CA ASN A 339 19.50 13.03 28.44
C ASN A 339 19.66 14.52 28.12
N LYS A 340 20.65 14.86 27.30
CA LYS A 340 20.86 16.23 26.81
C LYS A 340 19.67 16.74 26.00
N GLN A 341 19.14 15.91 25.08
CA GLN A 341 17.94 16.26 24.32
C GLN A 341 16.71 16.32 25.24
N MET A 342 16.54 15.36 26.15
CA MET A 342 15.42 15.31 27.09
C MET A 342 15.31 16.56 27.96
N ALA A 343 16.43 17.16 28.35
CA ALA A 343 16.47 18.39 29.13
C ALA A 343 15.88 19.60 28.38
N VAL A 344 15.97 19.63 27.05
CA VAL A 344 15.57 20.77 26.19
C VAL A 344 14.21 20.54 25.51
N VAL A 345 13.71 19.30 25.49
CA VAL A 345 12.48 18.94 24.75
C VAL A 345 11.24 19.71 25.21
N TYR A 346 11.15 20.05 26.50
CA TYR A 346 10.02 20.79 27.05
C TYR A 346 10.06 22.30 26.79
N ASP A 347 11.18 22.84 26.29
CA ASP A 347 11.36 24.28 26.09
C ASP A 347 10.53 24.83 24.92
N VAL A 348 10.25 24.01 23.90
CA VAL A 348 9.54 24.45 22.68
C VAL A 348 8.38 23.52 22.38
N SER A 349 7.16 23.99 22.61
CA SER A 349 5.96 23.26 22.20
C SER A 349 5.71 23.42 20.69
N LEU A 350 5.09 22.40 20.07
CA LEU A 350 4.81 22.38 18.63
C LEU A 350 3.52 23.14 18.26
N GLY A 351 2.85 23.81 19.19
CA GLY A 351 1.56 24.46 18.94
C GLY A 351 0.42 23.46 18.68
N VAL A 352 0.55 22.24 19.22
CA VAL A 352 -0.39 21.12 19.07
C VAL A 352 -0.65 20.48 20.44
N ALA A 353 -1.91 20.20 20.74
CA ALA A 353 -2.31 19.57 22.00
C ALA A 353 -3.40 18.51 21.83
N PHE A 354 -3.39 17.52 22.72
CA PHE A 354 -4.49 16.59 22.95
C PHE A 354 -5.21 16.98 24.24
N VAL A 355 -6.52 17.21 24.17
CA VAL A 355 -7.33 17.60 25.33
C VAL A 355 -8.39 16.53 25.56
N THR A 356 -8.32 15.86 26.69
CA THR A 356 -9.23 14.75 27.04
C THR A 356 -10.29 15.22 28.01
N PHE A 357 -11.55 14.95 27.66
CA PHE A 357 -12.73 15.27 28.46
C PHE A 357 -13.31 14.01 29.12
N SER A 358 -14.15 14.18 30.14
CA SER A 358 -14.77 13.04 30.82
C SER A 358 -15.77 12.28 29.96
N ASP A 359 -16.52 12.98 29.10
CA ASP A 359 -17.54 12.38 28.24
C ASP A 359 -17.40 12.80 26.77
N LYS A 360 -17.80 11.92 25.84
CA LYS A 360 -17.83 12.17 24.40
C LYS A 360 -18.79 13.30 24.03
N SER A 361 -19.87 13.49 24.77
CA SER A 361 -20.83 14.58 24.58
C SER A 361 -20.17 15.96 24.75
N MET A 362 -19.24 16.09 25.71
CA MET A 362 -18.50 17.32 25.98
C MET A 362 -17.57 17.70 24.83
N SER A 363 -16.74 16.75 24.38
CA SER A 363 -15.86 16.96 23.22
C SER A 363 -16.67 17.23 21.95
N THR A 364 -17.83 16.60 21.79
CA THR A 364 -18.76 16.85 20.68
C THR A 364 -19.33 18.27 20.73
N PHE A 365 -19.72 18.75 21.91
CA PHE A 365 -20.25 20.09 22.11
C PHE A 365 -19.22 21.16 21.73
N ILE A 366 -18.00 21.02 22.24
CA ILE A 366 -16.88 21.92 21.92
C ILE A 366 -16.56 21.86 20.43
N LEU A 367 -16.49 20.66 19.85
CA LEU A 367 -16.24 20.51 18.41
C LEU A 367 -17.31 21.20 17.57
N LYS A 368 -18.60 21.10 17.95
CA LYS A 368 -19.68 21.81 17.25
C LYS A 368 -19.52 23.32 17.31
N ASP A 369 -19.12 23.87 18.45
CA ASP A 369 -18.94 25.32 18.62
C ASP A 369 -17.77 25.84 17.77
N TYR A 370 -16.61 25.17 17.80
CA TYR A 370 -15.47 25.55 16.97
C TYR A 370 -15.72 25.41 15.46
N ASN A 371 -16.64 24.55 15.04
CA ASN A 371 -17.04 24.41 13.64
C ASN A 371 -18.24 25.28 13.25
N ALA A 372 -18.89 25.94 14.21
CA ALA A 372 -20.02 26.83 13.94
C ALA A 372 -19.50 28.13 13.30
N ILE A 373 -19.87 28.34 12.04
CA ILE A 373 -19.58 29.60 11.35
C ILE A 373 -20.74 30.55 11.65
N LYS A 374 -20.45 31.66 12.32
CA LYS A 374 -21.41 32.75 12.56
C LYS A 374 -21.23 33.79 11.47
N CYS A 375 -22.31 34.07 10.73
CA CYS A 375 -22.31 35.10 9.69
C CYS A 375 -23.08 36.33 10.19
N HIS A 376 -22.39 37.47 10.28
CA HIS A 376 -23.02 38.76 10.52
C HIS A 376 -22.96 39.56 9.20
N GLY A 377 -24.06 39.57 8.45
CA GLY A 377 -24.11 40.18 7.11
C GLY A 377 -23.32 39.38 6.07
N TRP A 378 -22.36 40.01 5.37
CA TRP A 378 -21.46 39.36 4.39
C TRP A 378 -20.19 38.76 5.01
N GLN A 379 -19.95 38.94 6.31
CA GLN A 379 -18.74 38.48 6.97
C GLN A 379 -19.06 37.24 7.82
N CYS A 380 -18.55 36.09 7.39
CA CYS A 380 -18.68 34.81 8.08
C CYS A 380 -17.37 34.47 8.78
N SER A 381 -17.40 34.32 10.10
CA SER A 381 -16.24 33.92 10.90
C SER A 381 -16.63 32.86 11.92
N ALA A 382 -15.69 31.96 12.24
CA ALA A 382 -15.84 31.08 13.39
C ALA A 382 -15.55 31.88 14.67
N GLU A 383 -16.53 31.96 15.55
CA GLU A 383 -16.43 32.66 16.84
C GLU A 383 -16.85 31.70 17.97
N PRO A 384 -15.91 30.88 18.46
CA PRO A 384 -16.17 29.97 19.57
C PRO A 384 -16.38 30.73 20.89
N GLN A 385 -16.88 30.03 21.92
CA GLN A 385 -17.08 30.59 23.25
C GLN A 385 -15.80 31.27 23.78
N PRO A 386 -15.88 32.56 24.16
CA PRO A 386 -14.73 33.28 24.63
C PRO A 386 -14.41 32.94 26.09
N SER A 387 -13.16 33.12 26.45
CA SER A 387 -12.61 33.07 27.81
C SER A 387 -11.65 34.24 28.04
N SER A 388 -11.22 34.45 29.29
CA SER A 388 -10.25 35.50 29.62
C SER A 388 -8.95 35.38 28.80
N LEU A 389 -8.51 34.14 28.54
CA LEU A 389 -7.30 33.78 27.81
C LEU A 389 -7.47 33.69 26.29
N SER A 390 -8.69 33.88 25.75
CA SER A 390 -8.95 33.59 24.32
C SER A 390 -8.16 34.45 23.34
N LYS A 391 -7.89 35.71 23.69
CA LYS A 391 -7.08 36.62 22.85
C LYS A 391 -5.60 36.26 22.88
N GLU A 392 -5.07 35.93 24.06
CA GLU A 392 -3.67 35.53 24.25
C GLU A 392 -3.36 34.21 23.56
N LEU A 393 -4.28 33.25 23.69
CA LEU A 393 -4.19 31.93 23.09
C LEU A 393 -4.52 31.88 21.59
N GLY A 394 -5.09 32.95 21.04
CA GLY A 394 -5.57 32.98 19.66
C GLY A 394 -6.63 31.93 19.37
N ALA A 395 -7.53 31.66 20.33
CA ALA A 395 -8.47 30.53 20.29
C ALA A 395 -9.36 30.51 19.03
N SER A 396 -9.67 31.66 18.43
CA SER A 396 -10.44 31.75 17.19
C SER A 396 -9.73 31.20 15.95
N LYS A 397 -8.39 31.04 16.00
CA LYS A 397 -7.58 30.49 14.89
C LYS A 397 -7.31 28.99 15.02
N TRP A 398 -7.76 28.36 16.10
CA TRP A 398 -7.48 26.95 16.33
C TRP A 398 -8.26 26.06 15.38
N SER A 399 -7.63 24.98 14.91
CA SER A 399 -8.35 23.88 14.26
C SER A 399 -8.50 22.73 15.25
N VAL A 400 -9.75 22.40 15.55
CA VAL A 400 -10.15 21.37 16.50
C VAL A 400 -10.78 20.21 15.76
N LYS A 401 -10.29 18.99 16.00
CA LYS A 401 -10.80 17.74 15.43
C LYS A 401 -10.84 16.67 16.52
N TYR A 402 -11.61 15.60 16.32
CA TYR A 402 -11.44 14.42 17.16
C TYR A 402 -10.01 13.89 17.04
N ALA A 403 -9.44 13.46 18.16
CA ALA A 403 -8.19 12.73 18.13
C ALA A 403 -8.35 11.41 17.38
N THR A 404 -7.26 10.93 16.80
CA THR A 404 -7.20 9.57 16.24
C THR A 404 -6.71 8.59 17.32
N TYR A 405 -6.65 7.29 17.02
CA TYR A 405 -6.07 6.31 17.94
C TYR A 405 -4.60 6.65 18.24
N PRO A 406 -4.13 6.57 19.49
CA PRO A 406 -2.72 6.85 19.82
C PRO A 406 -1.71 6.03 19.00
N GLU A 407 -2.05 4.79 18.67
CA GLU A 407 -1.25 3.86 17.83
C GLU A 407 -1.15 4.29 16.36
N ASN A 408 -2.13 5.07 15.88
CA ASN A 408 -2.19 5.59 14.52
C ASN A 408 -1.36 6.88 14.37
N ILE A 409 -0.90 7.49 15.47
CA ILE A 409 -0.11 8.73 15.46
C ILE A 409 1.37 8.39 15.20
N LEU A 410 1.94 9.03 14.19
CA LEU A 410 3.37 8.98 13.88
C LEU A 410 4.09 10.10 14.65
N TRP A 411 4.41 9.84 15.91
CA TRP A 411 5.03 10.81 16.83
C TRP A 411 6.34 11.42 16.30
N GLY A 412 7.13 10.65 15.54
CA GLY A 412 8.37 11.16 14.92
C GLY A 412 8.14 12.21 13.82
N ASN A 413 6.96 12.23 13.21
CA ASN A 413 6.64 13.13 12.09
C ASN A 413 5.87 14.38 12.54
N ILE A 414 5.37 14.42 13.78
CA ILE A 414 4.50 15.50 14.26
C ILE A 414 5.20 16.87 14.31
N SER A 415 6.53 16.89 14.36
CA SER A 415 7.36 18.10 14.32
C SER A 415 7.43 18.76 12.94
N VAL A 416 7.12 18.02 11.87
CA VAL A 416 7.13 18.54 10.50
C VAL A 416 5.78 19.17 10.19
N GLN A 417 5.70 20.50 10.24
CA GLN A 417 4.43 21.24 10.12
C GLN A 417 4.49 22.43 9.16
N GLY A 418 3.32 22.89 8.72
CA GLY A 418 3.12 24.14 7.99
C GLY A 418 3.93 24.23 6.70
N VAL A 419 4.65 25.35 6.52
CA VAL A 419 5.43 25.64 5.31
C VAL A 419 6.54 24.61 5.08
N LYS A 420 7.17 24.09 6.14
CA LYS A 420 8.23 23.07 6.01
C LYS A 420 7.68 21.78 5.39
N TRP A 421 6.49 21.37 5.83
CA TRP A 421 5.81 20.21 5.26
C TRP A 421 5.41 20.45 3.79
N TRP A 422 4.80 21.61 3.49
CA TRP A 422 4.39 21.95 2.12
C TRP A 422 5.57 22.03 1.15
N ALA A 423 6.67 22.66 1.55
CA ALA A 423 7.88 22.74 0.73
C ALA A 423 8.47 21.34 0.45
N ARG A 424 8.51 20.49 1.48
CA ARG A 424 8.97 19.09 1.35
C ARG A 424 8.05 18.29 0.43
N CYS A 425 6.74 18.38 0.62
CA CYS A 425 5.73 17.73 -0.21
C CYS A 425 5.83 18.17 -1.67
N LEU A 426 5.93 19.48 -1.94
CA LEU A 426 6.08 20.02 -3.29
C LEU A 426 7.38 19.54 -3.94
N ALA A 427 8.50 19.61 -3.24
CA ALA A 427 9.80 19.18 -3.76
C ALA A 427 9.82 17.68 -4.10
N ILE A 428 9.28 16.83 -3.22
CA ILE A 428 9.21 15.38 -3.45
C ILE A 428 8.30 15.06 -4.62
N ASN A 429 7.11 15.67 -4.71
CA ASN A 429 6.19 15.40 -5.82
C ASN A 429 6.73 15.95 -7.15
N PHE A 430 7.44 17.09 -7.14
CA PHE A 430 8.11 17.61 -8.31
C PHE A 430 9.23 16.68 -8.80
N PHE A 431 10.07 16.20 -7.88
CA PHE A 431 11.12 15.24 -8.21
C PHE A 431 10.55 13.89 -8.67
N LEU A 432 9.48 13.41 -8.03
CA LEU A 432 8.74 12.23 -8.45
C LEU A 432 8.22 12.42 -9.87
N PHE A 433 7.60 13.55 -10.19
CA PHE A 433 7.12 13.83 -11.54
C PHE A 433 8.26 13.79 -12.57
N ILE A 434 9.42 14.39 -12.26
CA ILE A 434 10.61 14.33 -13.13
C ILE A 434 11.07 12.88 -13.34
N ILE A 435 11.26 12.13 -12.26
CA ILE A 435 11.67 10.72 -12.32
C ILE A 435 10.67 9.94 -13.18
N LEU A 436 9.38 10.07 -12.89
CA LEU A 436 8.35 9.35 -13.64
C LEU A 436 8.37 9.78 -15.12
N PHE A 437 8.48 11.07 -15.43
CA PHE A 437 8.54 11.53 -16.82
C PHE A 437 9.69 10.89 -17.61
N PHE A 438 10.90 10.83 -17.04
CA PHE A 438 12.07 10.27 -17.71
C PHE A 438 12.13 8.73 -17.67
N LEU A 439 11.73 8.09 -16.57
CA LEU A 439 11.83 6.63 -16.39
C LEU A 439 10.64 5.85 -16.95
N THR A 440 9.46 6.45 -17.12
CA THR A 440 8.29 5.75 -17.68
C THR A 440 8.51 5.36 -19.15
N THR A 441 9.53 5.94 -19.81
CA THR A 441 9.88 5.62 -21.20
C THR A 441 11.33 5.15 -21.32
N PRO A 442 11.62 3.85 -21.11
CA PRO A 442 12.96 3.30 -21.30
C PRO A 442 13.55 3.58 -22.69
N SER A 443 12.71 3.73 -23.72
CA SER A 443 13.12 4.09 -25.08
C SER A 443 13.63 5.54 -25.21
N ILE A 444 13.18 6.48 -24.39
CA ILE A 444 13.74 7.85 -24.31
C ILE A 444 15.14 7.77 -23.72
N ILE A 445 15.34 6.96 -22.67
CA ILE A 445 16.67 6.79 -22.07
C ILE A 445 17.61 6.16 -23.11
N ILE A 446 17.18 5.10 -23.81
CA ILE A 446 18.00 4.43 -24.84
C ILE A 446 18.32 5.38 -25.99
N SER A 447 17.33 6.08 -26.56
CA SER A 447 17.53 7.02 -27.68
C SER A 447 18.36 8.24 -27.29
N THR A 448 18.23 8.71 -26.06
CA THR A 448 19.04 9.81 -25.51
C THR A 448 20.47 9.34 -25.26
N MET A 449 20.66 8.14 -24.70
CA MET A 449 21.97 7.53 -24.48
C MET A 449 22.72 7.30 -25.81
N ASP A 450 21.98 6.94 -26.86
CA ASP A 450 22.52 6.81 -28.22
C ASP A 450 22.87 8.17 -28.84
N LYS A 451 22.00 9.17 -28.69
CA LYS A 451 22.24 10.56 -29.12
C LYS A 451 23.47 11.19 -28.46
N PHE A 452 23.76 10.84 -27.20
CA PHE A 452 24.95 11.30 -26.47
C PHE A 452 26.19 10.41 -26.68
N ASN A 453 26.17 9.46 -27.62
CA ASN A 453 27.28 8.55 -27.93
C ASN A 453 27.79 7.72 -26.73
N VAL A 454 26.99 7.58 -25.67
CA VAL A 454 27.36 6.81 -24.45
C VAL A 454 27.36 5.29 -24.75
N THR A 455 26.73 4.87 -25.85
CA THR A 455 26.68 3.49 -26.39
C THR A 455 27.93 3.05 -27.16
N LYS A 456 28.86 3.95 -27.53
CA LYS A 456 30.05 3.58 -28.33
C LYS A 456 30.89 2.43 -27.73
N PRO A 457 31.16 2.37 -26.41
CA PRO A 457 31.89 1.26 -25.81
C PRO A 457 31.15 -0.09 -25.93
N ILE A 458 29.82 -0.07 -25.91
CA ILE A 458 28.96 -1.26 -26.02
C ILE A 458 28.95 -1.80 -27.45
N TYR A 459 29.01 -0.91 -28.44
CA TYR A 459 29.15 -1.28 -29.86
C TYR A 459 30.48 -1.99 -30.13
N TYR A 460 31.59 -1.53 -29.52
CA TYR A 460 32.89 -2.20 -29.62
C TYR A 460 32.96 -3.57 -28.93
N LEU A 461 32.08 -3.82 -27.94
CA LEU A 461 32.00 -5.12 -27.27
C LEU A 461 31.33 -6.21 -28.11
N ASN A 462 30.68 -5.86 -29.24
CA ASN A 462 30.10 -6.73 -30.29
C ASN A 462 29.53 -8.08 -29.80
N ASN A 463 28.92 -8.09 -28.62
CA ASN A 463 28.40 -9.29 -28.00
C ASN A 463 26.87 -9.22 -28.11
N PRO A 464 26.23 -10.08 -28.93
CA PRO A 464 24.78 -10.04 -29.15
C PRO A 464 23.98 -10.18 -27.85
N ILE A 465 24.59 -10.80 -26.83
CA ILE A 465 24.04 -10.91 -25.49
C ILE A 465 23.91 -9.52 -24.86
N ILE A 466 24.94 -8.67 -24.90
CA ILE A 466 24.89 -7.36 -24.23
C ILE A 466 23.95 -6.40 -24.97
N SER A 467 23.97 -6.39 -26.31
CA SER A 467 23.15 -5.47 -27.11
C SER A 467 21.65 -5.80 -27.09
N GLN A 468 21.26 -7.07 -26.93
CA GLN A 468 19.85 -7.48 -26.87
C GLN A 468 19.31 -7.62 -25.44
N PHE A 469 20.16 -8.06 -24.49
CA PHE A 469 19.74 -8.27 -23.10
C PHE A 469 19.71 -6.97 -22.30
N PHE A 470 20.63 -6.03 -22.55
CA PHE A 470 20.70 -4.79 -21.77
C PHE A 470 19.41 -3.95 -21.86
N PRO A 471 18.83 -3.67 -23.05
CA PRO A 471 17.57 -2.94 -23.15
C PRO A 471 16.40 -3.64 -22.43
N THR A 472 16.36 -4.97 -22.53
CA THR A 472 15.29 -5.80 -21.93
C THR A 472 15.40 -5.83 -20.41
N LEU A 473 16.60 -6.06 -19.87
CA LEU A 473 16.87 -6.03 -18.43
C LEU A 473 16.66 -4.62 -17.84
N LEU A 474 17.05 -3.58 -18.58
CA LEU A 474 16.83 -2.19 -18.18
C LEU A 474 15.33 -1.89 -18.05
N LEU A 475 14.52 -2.32 -19.02
CA LEU A 475 13.07 -2.14 -19.02
C LEU A 475 12.40 -2.91 -17.86
N TRP A 476 12.81 -4.17 -17.63
CA TRP A 476 12.32 -4.97 -16.49
C TRP A 476 12.70 -4.36 -15.14
N SER A 477 13.95 -3.91 -14.99
CA SER A 477 14.44 -3.27 -13.77
C SER A 477 13.67 -1.99 -13.45
N PHE A 478 13.44 -1.12 -14.44
CA PHE A 478 12.65 0.08 -14.23
C PHE A 478 11.17 -0.20 -13.94
N ALA A 479 10.56 -1.17 -14.62
CA ALA A 479 9.18 -1.57 -14.34
C ALA A 479 9.00 -2.06 -12.90
N ALA A 480 9.97 -2.79 -12.34
CA ALA A 480 9.95 -3.23 -10.95
C ALA A 480 10.25 -2.10 -9.93
N LEU A 481 11.13 -1.17 -10.30
CA LEU A 481 11.57 -0.08 -9.41
C LEU A 481 10.52 1.03 -9.26
N LEU A 482 9.77 1.34 -10.33
CA LEU A 482 8.87 2.50 -10.39
C LEU A 482 7.76 2.51 -9.31
N PRO A 483 6.99 1.43 -9.07
CA PRO A 483 6.01 1.39 -7.98
C PRO A 483 6.65 1.59 -6.60
N THR A 484 7.87 1.07 -6.42
CA THR A 484 8.65 1.20 -5.20
C THR A 484 9.09 2.65 -4.96
N ILE A 485 9.47 3.38 -6.01
CA ILE A 485 9.77 4.82 -5.91
C ILE A 485 8.53 5.61 -5.48
N VAL A 486 7.36 5.34 -6.07
CA VAL A 486 6.11 6.02 -5.69
C VAL A 486 5.76 5.73 -4.24
N TYR A 487 5.94 4.49 -3.80
CA TYR A 487 5.77 4.08 -2.41
C TYR A 487 6.68 4.89 -1.46
N TYR A 488 8.00 4.89 -1.70
CA TYR A 488 8.95 5.62 -0.84
C TYR A 488 8.76 7.14 -0.89
N SER A 489 8.28 7.69 -2.01
CA SER A 489 7.96 9.12 -2.10
C SER A 489 6.92 9.54 -1.07
N THR A 490 5.96 8.67 -0.75
CA THR A 490 4.90 8.97 0.23
C THR A 490 5.43 8.90 1.65
N LEU A 491 6.27 7.91 1.97
CA LEU A 491 6.94 7.83 3.27
C LEU A 491 7.82 9.06 3.51
N MET A 492 8.49 9.54 2.46
CA MET A 492 9.30 10.74 2.53
C MET A 492 8.48 12.00 2.77
N GLU A 493 7.16 12.05 2.61
CA GLU A 493 6.35 13.25 2.90
C GLU A 493 6.15 13.49 4.40
N SER A 494 6.42 12.50 5.25
CA SER A 494 6.30 12.60 6.71
C SER A 494 4.90 13.02 7.19
N HIS A 495 3.89 12.21 6.89
CA HIS A 495 2.52 12.42 7.38
C HIS A 495 2.42 12.17 8.90
N TRP A 496 1.52 12.87 9.60
CA TRP A 496 1.35 12.75 11.06
C TRP A 496 0.63 11.47 11.51
N THR A 497 -0.11 10.80 10.62
CA THR A 497 -0.87 9.59 10.97
C THR A 497 -0.65 8.49 9.95
N LYS A 498 -0.58 7.24 10.40
CA LYS A 498 -0.41 6.05 9.54
C LYS A 498 -1.57 5.91 8.55
N SER A 499 -2.78 6.23 8.99
CA SER A 499 -3.98 6.21 8.14
C SER A 499 -3.91 7.20 6.98
N ASN A 500 -3.43 8.43 7.22
CA ASN A 500 -3.30 9.41 6.16
C ASN A 500 -2.19 9.02 5.17
N GLU A 501 -1.05 8.54 5.70
CA GLU A 501 0.05 8.02 4.88
C GLU A 501 -0.43 6.90 3.94
N ASN A 502 -1.12 5.89 4.48
CA ASN A 502 -1.67 4.78 3.68
C ASN A 502 -2.71 5.25 2.65
N ARG A 503 -3.56 6.22 3.00
CA ARG A 503 -4.56 6.76 2.08
C ARG A 503 -3.93 7.51 0.91
N ILE A 504 -2.92 8.35 1.17
CA ILE A 504 -2.20 9.08 0.11
C ILE A 504 -1.41 8.10 -0.76
N MET A 505 -0.74 7.13 -0.12
CA MET A 505 -0.02 6.06 -0.80
C MET A 505 -0.93 5.30 -1.77
N MET A 506 -2.13 4.91 -1.32
CA MET A 506 -3.10 4.21 -2.15
C MET A 506 -3.47 5.03 -3.40
N HIS A 507 -3.75 6.33 -3.27
CA HIS A 507 -4.08 7.18 -4.43
C HIS A 507 -2.91 7.30 -5.41
N LYS A 508 -1.71 7.61 -4.90
CA LYS A 508 -0.54 7.80 -5.76
C LYS A 508 -0.17 6.54 -6.51
N VAL A 509 -0.10 5.42 -5.81
CA VAL A 509 0.22 4.11 -6.41
C VAL A 509 -0.87 3.70 -7.39
N TYR A 510 -2.16 3.86 -7.05
CA TYR A 510 -3.25 3.49 -7.94
C TYR A 510 -3.29 4.31 -9.23
N ILE A 511 -3.21 5.65 -9.13
CA ILE A 511 -3.20 6.54 -10.31
C ILE A 511 -1.99 6.24 -11.19
N PHE A 512 -0.82 6.06 -10.58
CA PHE A 512 0.40 5.73 -11.30
C PHE A 512 0.29 4.38 -12.03
N LEU A 513 -0.15 3.33 -11.34
CA LEU A 513 -0.32 2.00 -11.93
C LEU A 513 -1.35 2.01 -13.05
N ILE A 514 -2.49 2.69 -12.91
CA ILE A 514 -3.47 2.81 -14.01
C ILE A 514 -2.85 3.51 -15.21
N PHE A 515 -2.13 4.61 -15.00
CA PHE A 515 -1.52 5.35 -16.10
C PHE A 515 -0.49 4.49 -16.85
N MET A 516 0.38 3.80 -16.10
CA MET A 516 1.50 3.02 -16.65
C MET A 516 1.07 1.67 -17.23
N VAL A 517 0.22 0.92 -16.53
CA VAL A 517 -0.18 -0.44 -16.92
C VAL A 517 -1.34 -0.41 -17.91
N LEU A 518 -2.33 0.45 -17.69
CA LEU A 518 -3.55 0.47 -18.50
C LEU A 518 -3.49 1.52 -19.60
N ILE A 519 -3.36 2.81 -19.27
CA ILE A 519 -3.60 3.89 -20.23
C ILE A 519 -2.52 3.95 -21.33
N LEU A 520 -1.24 3.96 -20.97
CA LEU A 520 -0.15 4.08 -21.95
C LEU A 520 -0.12 2.92 -22.97
N PRO A 521 -0.14 1.62 -22.55
CA PRO A 521 -0.15 0.51 -23.50
C PRO A 521 -1.42 0.47 -24.36
N SER A 522 -2.59 0.78 -23.78
CA SER A 522 -3.87 0.75 -24.51
C SER A 522 -3.92 1.76 -25.65
N LEU A 523 -3.28 2.93 -25.49
CA LEU A 523 -3.19 3.95 -26.52
C LEU A 523 -2.08 3.67 -27.55
N GLY A 524 -1.30 2.59 -27.38
CA GLY A 524 -0.12 2.29 -28.20
C GLY A 524 1.01 3.31 -28.02
N LEU A 525 0.95 4.14 -26.96
CA LEU A 525 1.91 5.22 -26.72
C LEU A 525 3.02 4.66 -25.84
N THR A 526 4.19 4.50 -26.42
CA THR A 526 5.37 4.09 -25.65
C THR A 526 5.95 5.25 -24.81
N SER A 527 5.50 6.50 -24.99
CA SER A 527 6.04 7.67 -24.27
C SER A 527 5.05 8.80 -23.97
N LEU A 528 5.35 9.54 -22.89
CA LEU A 528 4.59 10.72 -22.46
C LEU A 528 4.84 11.95 -23.38
N ASP A 529 6.04 12.08 -23.97
CA ASP A 529 6.33 13.09 -24.99
C ASP A 529 5.49 12.87 -26.26
N PHE A 530 5.35 11.62 -26.70
CA PHE A 530 4.48 11.29 -27.83
C PHE A 530 3.00 11.54 -27.49
N PHE A 531 2.56 11.23 -26.26
CA PHE A 531 1.22 11.61 -25.78
C PHE A 531 0.99 13.13 -25.82
N PHE A 532 1.94 13.95 -25.37
CA PHE A 532 1.78 15.40 -25.40
C PHE A 532 1.84 16.00 -26.81
N ARG A 533 2.70 15.47 -27.68
CA ARG A 533 2.72 15.84 -29.11
C ARG A 533 1.39 15.47 -29.76
N TRP A 534 0.86 14.28 -29.47
CA TRP A 534 -0.47 13.87 -29.93
C TRP A 534 -1.59 14.77 -29.40
N LEU A 535 -1.55 15.15 -28.11
CA LEU A 535 -2.61 15.92 -27.47
C LEU A 535 -2.61 17.41 -27.88
N PHE A 536 -1.44 17.99 -28.17
CA PHE A 536 -1.27 19.43 -28.34
C PHE A 536 -0.77 19.88 -29.71
N ASP A 537 -0.24 19.00 -30.56
CA ASP A 537 0.26 19.38 -31.88
C ASP A 537 -0.80 19.22 -32.97
N LYS A 538 -1.26 20.34 -33.52
CA LYS A 538 -2.34 20.42 -34.52
C LYS A 538 -1.85 20.23 -35.97
N ASN A 539 -0.54 20.10 -36.20
CA ASN A 539 0.07 20.21 -37.53
C ASN A 539 0.40 18.85 -38.20
N GLN A 540 -0.14 17.72 -37.73
CA GLN A 540 0.21 16.38 -38.24
C GLN A 540 -0.58 15.90 -39.47
N ASP A 541 -1.42 16.74 -40.10
CA ASP A 541 -2.34 16.33 -41.16
C ASP A 541 -1.69 15.89 -42.50
N ALA A 542 -0.36 15.89 -42.65
CA ALA A 542 0.26 15.69 -43.98
C ALA A 542 1.30 14.56 -44.14
N THR A 543 1.99 14.06 -43.10
CA THR A 543 3.10 13.09 -43.32
C THR A 543 3.22 11.93 -42.33
N GLY A 544 2.24 11.74 -41.45
CA GLY A 544 2.24 10.57 -40.57
C GLY A 544 1.04 10.57 -39.65
N ALA A 545 -0.16 10.43 -40.23
CA ALA A 545 -1.37 10.27 -39.44
C ALA A 545 -1.16 9.09 -38.48
N VAL A 546 -1.13 9.36 -37.18
CA VAL A 546 -1.37 8.35 -36.16
C VAL A 546 -2.78 7.85 -36.43
N ARG A 547 -2.91 6.75 -37.19
CA ARG A 547 -4.21 6.19 -37.56
C ARG A 547 -4.80 5.58 -36.30
N LEU A 548 -5.62 6.37 -35.60
CA LEU A 548 -6.35 5.96 -34.40
C LEU A 548 -7.22 4.73 -34.63
N GLU A 549 -7.52 4.41 -35.90
CA GLU A 549 -8.15 3.17 -36.36
C GLU A 549 -7.39 1.89 -35.94
N CYS A 550 -6.07 2.00 -35.68
CA CYS A 550 -5.23 0.89 -35.19
C CYS A 550 -5.00 0.93 -33.66
N VAL A 551 -5.71 1.78 -32.92
CA VAL A 551 -5.74 1.74 -31.44
C VAL A 551 -6.82 0.72 -31.04
N PHE A 552 -6.49 -0.29 -30.23
CA PHE A 552 -7.25 -1.56 -29.99
C PHE A 552 -7.11 -2.69 -31.01
N LEU A 553 -5.91 -2.93 -31.54
CA LEU A 553 -5.66 -4.22 -32.17
C LEU A 553 -5.97 -5.37 -31.20
N PRO A 554 -6.56 -6.48 -31.67
CA PRO A 554 -6.72 -7.70 -30.88
C PRO A 554 -5.47 -8.14 -30.12
N ASP A 555 -4.29 -7.86 -30.69
CA ASP A 555 -2.98 -8.14 -30.08
C ASP A 555 -2.76 -7.41 -28.74
N GLN A 556 -3.36 -6.23 -28.55
CA GLN A 556 -3.35 -5.53 -27.26
C GLN A 556 -4.21 -6.26 -26.22
N GLY A 557 -5.31 -6.90 -26.63
CA GLY A 557 -6.12 -7.73 -25.75
C GLY A 557 -5.32 -8.93 -25.22
N ALA A 558 -4.53 -9.57 -26.08
CA ALA A 558 -3.67 -10.70 -25.69
C ALA A 558 -2.59 -10.28 -24.68
N PHE A 559 -2.00 -9.08 -24.83
CA PHE A 559 -1.07 -8.53 -23.85
C PHE A 559 -1.70 -8.43 -22.46
N PHE A 560 -2.92 -7.88 -22.33
CA PHE A 560 -3.58 -7.73 -21.03
C PHE A 560 -4.01 -9.07 -20.42
N VAL A 561 -4.40 -10.05 -21.23
CA VAL A 561 -4.65 -11.41 -20.74
C VAL A 561 -3.37 -12.02 -20.17
N ASN A 562 -2.25 -11.94 -20.89
CA ASN A 562 -0.95 -12.41 -20.41
C ASN A 562 -0.50 -11.66 -19.14
N TYR A 563 -0.71 -10.34 -19.06
CA TYR A 563 -0.43 -9.55 -17.87
C TYR A 563 -1.24 -10.03 -16.65
N VAL A 564 -2.53 -10.31 -16.82
CA VAL A 564 -3.40 -10.81 -15.73
C VAL A 564 -2.98 -12.21 -15.30
N ILE A 565 -2.61 -13.10 -16.24
CA ILE A 565 -2.09 -14.44 -15.93
C ILE A 565 -0.78 -14.35 -15.12
N ALA A 566 0.18 -13.56 -15.60
CA ALA A 566 1.44 -13.35 -14.89
C ALA A 566 1.23 -12.73 -13.50
N SER A 567 0.28 -11.80 -13.38
CA SER A 567 -0.09 -11.21 -12.08
C SER A 567 -0.77 -12.23 -11.15
N ALA A 568 -1.57 -13.16 -11.70
CA ALA A 568 -2.27 -14.21 -10.94
C ALA A 568 -1.31 -15.19 -10.30
N PHE A 569 -0.28 -15.59 -11.05
CA PHE A 569 0.66 -16.63 -10.65
C PHE A 569 1.95 -16.02 -10.07
N ILE A 570 2.75 -15.34 -10.89
CA ILE A 570 4.03 -14.76 -10.46
C ILE A 570 3.81 -13.63 -9.45
N GLY A 571 2.87 -12.72 -9.71
CA GLY A 571 2.56 -11.60 -8.81
C GLY A 571 2.21 -12.06 -7.39
N ASN A 572 1.19 -12.90 -7.27
CA ASN A 572 0.78 -13.47 -5.97
C ASN A 572 1.87 -14.36 -5.35
N GLY A 573 2.62 -15.15 -6.14
CA GLY A 573 3.73 -15.95 -5.65
C GLY A 573 4.85 -15.12 -5.01
N MET A 574 5.21 -13.99 -5.63
CA MET A 574 6.19 -13.04 -5.06
C MET A 574 5.69 -12.38 -3.78
N GLU A 575 4.40 -12.03 -3.71
CA GLU A 575 3.76 -11.45 -2.52
C GLU A 575 3.71 -12.44 -1.35
N MET A 576 3.48 -13.72 -1.64
CA MET A 576 3.48 -14.79 -0.64
C MET A 576 4.85 -14.95 0.02
N ILE A 577 5.94 -14.91 -0.76
CA ILE A 577 7.32 -14.95 -0.24
C ILE A 577 7.74 -13.62 0.41
N ARG A 578 7.03 -12.52 0.11
CA ARG A 578 7.41 -11.14 0.47
C ARG A 578 8.82 -10.80 -0.04
N LEU A 579 9.10 -11.12 -1.30
CA LEU A 579 10.44 -11.06 -1.90
C LEU A 579 11.19 -9.74 -1.65
N PRO A 580 10.59 -8.54 -1.79
CA PRO A 580 11.30 -7.27 -1.51
C PRO A 580 11.74 -7.14 -0.05
N GLY A 581 10.89 -7.57 0.90
CA GLY A 581 11.22 -7.57 2.32
C GLY A 581 12.31 -8.60 2.65
N LEU A 582 12.25 -9.78 2.02
CA LEU A 582 13.26 -10.82 2.16
C LEU A 582 14.63 -10.37 1.64
N LEU A 583 14.68 -9.73 0.47
CA LEU A 583 15.91 -9.17 -0.10
C LEU A 583 16.54 -8.14 0.83
N LEU A 584 15.74 -7.18 1.33
CA LEU A 584 16.23 -6.16 2.25
C LEU A 584 16.74 -6.77 3.55
N TYR A 585 16.07 -7.81 4.05
CA TYR A 585 16.55 -8.55 5.21
C TYR A 585 17.89 -9.25 4.94
N ILE A 586 18.04 -9.96 3.82
CA ILE A 586 19.30 -10.63 3.47
C ILE A 586 20.43 -9.60 3.38
N ILE A 587 20.18 -8.45 2.74
CA ILE A 587 21.14 -7.35 2.67
C ILE A 587 21.51 -6.85 4.08
N ARG A 588 20.53 -6.59 4.95
CA ARG A 588 20.77 -6.17 6.34
C ARG A 588 21.54 -7.24 7.14
N MET A 589 21.22 -8.51 6.94
CA MET A 589 21.90 -9.65 7.55
C MET A 589 23.37 -9.73 7.13
N THR A 590 23.67 -9.46 5.85
CA THR A 590 25.04 -9.44 5.32
C THR A 590 25.85 -8.22 5.78
N LEU A 591 25.20 -7.07 5.96
CA LEU A 591 25.83 -5.83 6.41
C LEU A 591 26.03 -5.75 7.94
N ALA A 592 25.41 -6.66 8.71
CA ALA A 592 25.47 -6.69 10.16
C ALA A 592 26.92 -6.84 10.67
N LYS A 593 27.27 -6.08 11.70
CA LYS A 593 28.64 -6.00 12.24
C LYS A 593 28.95 -7.14 13.21
N SER A 594 27.95 -7.59 13.96
CA SER A 594 28.12 -8.56 15.04
C SER A 594 26.95 -9.56 15.15
N ALA A 595 27.16 -10.65 15.89
CA ALA A 595 26.12 -11.64 16.18
C ALA A 595 24.94 -11.03 16.95
N GLY A 596 25.18 -10.09 17.86
CA GLY A 596 24.15 -9.33 18.57
C GLY A 596 23.31 -8.47 17.63
N GLU A 597 23.93 -7.77 16.68
CA GLU A 597 23.19 -6.98 15.68
C GLU A 597 22.34 -7.87 14.76
N ARG A 598 22.86 -9.04 14.39
CA ARG A 598 22.12 -10.05 13.62
C ARG A 598 20.86 -10.51 14.35
N ARG A 599 20.97 -10.76 15.65
CA ARG A 599 19.81 -11.09 16.50
C ARG A 599 18.81 -9.94 16.56
N ASN A 600 19.29 -8.70 16.72
CA ASN A 600 18.43 -7.52 16.70
C ASN A 600 17.68 -7.37 15.37
N ILE A 601 18.34 -7.63 14.24
CA ILE A 601 17.71 -7.61 12.91
C ILE A 601 16.61 -8.68 12.80
N LYS A 602 16.87 -9.92 13.25
CA LYS A 602 15.87 -10.99 13.30
C LYS A 602 14.65 -10.63 14.14
N GLN A 603 14.87 -9.95 15.26
CA GLN A 603 13.81 -9.53 16.17
C GLN A 603 12.98 -8.34 15.65
N GLN A 604 13.56 -7.44 14.85
CA GLN A 604 12.89 -6.24 14.32
C GLN A 604 12.27 -6.44 12.93
N GLN A 605 11.97 -7.68 12.58
CA GLN A 605 11.57 -8.07 11.24
C GLN A 605 10.05 -8.04 11.00
N ALA A 606 9.25 -7.96 12.06
CA ALA A 606 7.81 -7.95 11.91
C ALA A 606 7.40 -6.62 11.25
N TYR A 607 6.77 -6.72 10.08
CA TYR A 607 6.26 -5.57 9.34
C TYR A 607 4.76 -5.39 9.60
N GLU A 608 4.32 -4.15 9.61
CA GLU A 608 2.89 -3.81 9.58
C GLU A 608 2.32 -4.06 8.18
N PHE A 609 1.05 -4.50 8.08
CA PHE A 609 0.41 -4.70 6.79
C PHE A 609 0.05 -3.36 6.13
N GLU A 610 0.58 -3.14 4.94
CA GLU A 610 0.44 -1.87 4.22
C GLU A 610 -0.81 -1.82 3.35
N PHE A 611 -1.96 -1.63 4.00
CA PHE A 611 -3.27 -1.63 3.34
C PHE A 611 -3.30 -0.71 2.11
N GLY A 612 -2.67 0.46 2.15
CA GLY A 612 -2.72 1.40 1.03
C GLY A 612 -2.09 0.85 -0.26
N ALA A 613 -0.90 0.24 -0.18
CA ALA A 613 -0.21 -0.32 -1.33
C ALA A 613 -0.86 -1.62 -1.82
N MET A 614 -1.41 -2.42 -0.90
CA MET A 614 -2.09 -3.68 -1.22
C MET A 614 -3.44 -3.44 -1.91
N TYR A 615 -4.22 -2.47 -1.43
CA TYR A 615 -5.45 -2.04 -2.12
C TYR A 615 -5.15 -1.52 -3.52
N ALA A 616 -4.16 -0.62 -3.67
CA ALA A 616 -3.85 -0.01 -4.95
C ALA A 616 -3.47 -1.03 -6.04
N ARG A 617 -2.62 -2.01 -5.71
CA ARG A 617 -2.22 -3.09 -6.64
C ARG A 617 -3.38 -3.97 -7.06
N MET A 618 -4.16 -4.44 -6.08
CA MET A 618 -5.33 -5.28 -6.33
C MET A 618 -6.39 -4.54 -7.15
N LEU A 619 -6.68 -3.29 -6.81
CA LEU A 619 -7.63 -2.45 -7.55
C LEU A 619 -7.15 -2.14 -8.96
N CYS A 620 -5.84 -2.01 -9.19
CA CYS A 620 -5.30 -1.84 -10.55
C CYS A 620 -5.63 -3.06 -11.42
N VAL A 621 -5.33 -4.27 -10.94
CA VAL A 621 -5.63 -5.50 -11.70
C VAL A 621 -7.14 -5.67 -11.90
N PHE A 622 -7.96 -5.39 -10.87
CA PHE A 622 -9.42 -5.37 -10.99
C PHE A 622 -9.89 -4.37 -12.06
N THR A 623 -9.33 -3.16 -12.10
CA THR A 623 -9.65 -2.16 -13.13
C THR A 623 -9.25 -2.63 -14.53
N VAL A 624 -8.09 -3.28 -14.70
CA VAL A 624 -7.67 -3.88 -15.98
C VAL A 624 -8.68 -4.94 -16.43
N ILE A 625 -9.08 -5.84 -15.53
CA ILE A 625 -10.06 -6.89 -15.82
C ILE A 625 -11.39 -6.26 -16.27
N MET A 626 -11.90 -5.28 -15.52
CA MET A 626 -13.17 -4.62 -15.86
C MET A 626 -13.07 -3.80 -17.15
N ALA A 627 -11.98 -3.09 -17.39
CA ALA A 627 -11.77 -2.30 -18.60
C ALA A 627 -11.81 -3.16 -19.87
N TYR A 628 -11.17 -4.34 -19.84
CA TYR A 628 -11.08 -5.25 -20.98
C TYR A 628 -12.15 -6.34 -21.00
N SER A 629 -12.98 -6.47 -19.95
CA SER A 629 -13.98 -7.54 -19.82
C SER A 629 -14.98 -7.65 -20.98
N ILE A 630 -15.27 -6.53 -21.65
CA ILE A 630 -16.23 -6.47 -22.77
C ILE A 630 -15.52 -6.56 -24.12
N THR A 631 -14.36 -5.92 -24.26
CA THR A 631 -13.58 -5.95 -25.51
C THR A 631 -12.90 -7.31 -25.71
N CYS A 632 -12.41 -7.91 -24.63
CA CYS A 632 -11.71 -9.19 -24.57
C CYS A 632 -12.24 -10.02 -23.38
N PRO A 633 -13.35 -10.77 -23.54
CA PRO A 633 -14.00 -11.50 -22.45
C PRO A 633 -13.13 -12.57 -21.77
N ILE A 634 -12.10 -13.08 -22.46
CA ILE A 634 -11.17 -14.08 -21.94
C ILE A 634 -10.34 -13.56 -20.75
N VAL A 635 -10.24 -12.25 -20.55
CA VAL A 635 -9.50 -11.70 -19.39
C VAL A 635 -10.19 -11.98 -18.06
N VAL A 636 -11.53 -12.09 -18.04
CA VAL A 636 -12.31 -12.18 -16.80
C VAL A 636 -12.12 -13.49 -16.05
N PRO A 637 -12.11 -14.68 -16.70
CA PRO A 637 -11.83 -15.95 -16.04
C PRO A 637 -10.45 -15.98 -15.38
N PHE A 638 -9.40 -15.52 -16.07
CA PHE A 638 -8.07 -15.40 -15.47
C PHE A 638 -8.02 -14.35 -14.36
N GLY A 639 -8.79 -13.27 -14.48
CA GLY A 639 -8.97 -12.27 -13.43
C GLY A 639 -9.66 -12.81 -12.18
N LEU A 640 -10.61 -13.74 -12.33
CA LEU A 640 -11.22 -14.45 -11.21
C LEU A 640 -10.20 -15.35 -10.52
N VAL A 641 -9.37 -16.08 -11.28
CA VAL A 641 -8.25 -16.87 -10.73
C VAL A 641 -7.28 -15.97 -9.96
N TYR A 642 -6.91 -14.80 -10.51
CA TYR A 642 -6.10 -13.81 -9.80
C TYR A 642 -6.69 -13.44 -8.43
N MET A 643 -7.97 -13.06 -8.39
CA MET A 643 -8.61 -12.62 -7.14
C MET A 643 -8.76 -13.76 -6.12
N LEU A 644 -9.00 -15.00 -6.56
CA LEU A 644 -9.06 -16.16 -5.68
C LEU A 644 -7.70 -16.46 -5.05
N ILE A 645 -6.63 -16.51 -5.86
CA ILE A 645 -5.26 -16.71 -5.34
C ILE A 645 -4.86 -15.55 -4.44
N LYS A 646 -5.17 -14.30 -4.83
CA LYS A 646 -4.90 -13.09 -4.03
C LYS A 646 -5.55 -13.18 -2.65
N HIS A 647 -6.83 -13.58 -2.59
CA HIS A 647 -7.55 -13.74 -1.33
C HIS A 647 -6.92 -14.78 -0.41
N LEU A 648 -6.48 -15.92 -0.97
CA LEU A 648 -5.81 -16.97 -0.20
C LEU A 648 -4.44 -16.52 0.32
N VAL A 649 -3.63 -15.88 -0.53
CA VAL A 649 -2.30 -15.37 -0.17
C VAL A 649 -2.40 -14.28 0.89
N ASP A 650 -3.34 -13.33 0.76
CA ASP A 650 -3.51 -12.27 1.75
C ASP A 650 -4.04 -12.78 3.07
N ARG A 651 -5.00 -13.73 3.06
CA ARG A 651 -5.48 -14.40 4.26
C ARG A 651 -4.33 -15.06 5.02
N HIS A 652 -3.48 -15.79 4.30
CA HIS A 652 -2.29 -16.44 4.86
C HIS A 652 -1.32 -15.42 5.47
N ASN A 653 -0.96 -14.42 4.67
CA ASN A 653 0.04 -13.42 5.03
C ASN A 653 -0.41 -12.56 6.22
N LEU A 654 -1.66 -12.08 6.21
CA LEU A 654 -2.22 -11.30 7.32
C LEU A 654 -2.19 -12.06 8.63
N TYR A 655 -2.52 -13.36 8.60
CA TYR A 655 -2.50 -14.19 9.79
C TYR A 655 -1.07 -14.45 10.26
N TYR A 656 -0.18 -14.98 9.42
CA TYR A 656 1.12 -15.49 9.90
C TYR A 656 2.28 -14.49 9.88
N ALA A 657 2.18 -13.39 9.14
CA ALA A 657 3.37 -12.67 8.70
C ALA A 657 3.41 -11.18 9.09
N TYR A 658 2.26 -10.59 9.44
CA TYR A 658 2.11 -9.16 9.70
C TYR A 658 1.61 -8.89 11.12
N LEU A 659 1.99 -7.72 11.67
CA LEU A 659 1.38 -7.24 12.92
C LEU A 659 -0.01 -6.64 12.66
N PRO A 660 -0.92 -6.75 13.63
CA PRO A 660 -2.18 -6.02 13.59
C PRO A 660 -1.92 -4.51 13.58
N THR A 661 -2.66 -3.79 12.73
CA THR A 661 -2.65 -2.33 12.69
C THR A 661 -4.06 -1.78 12.89
N LYS A 662 -4.14 -0.64 13.57
CA LYS A 662 -5.38 0.08 13.82
C LYS A 662 -5.41 1.38 13.01
N LEU A 663 -6.24 1.42 11.98
CA LEU A 663 -6.41 2.52 11.04
C LEU A 663 -7.79 3.17 11.15
N ASP A 664 -7.93 4.34 10.50
CA ASP A 664 -9.21 5.04 10.33
C ASP A 664 -10.00 4.39 9.18
N LYS A 665 -11.29 4.15 9.41
CA LYS A 665 -12.27 3.61 8.46
C LYS A 665 -12.25 4.25 7.07
N LYS A 666 -11.82 5.52 6.98
CA LYS A 666 -11.69 6.26 5.72
C LYS A 666 -10.86 5.52 4.66
N ILE A 667 -9.92 4.67 5.04
CA ILE A 667 -9.12 3.90 4.09
C ILE A 667 -9.99 2.95 3.26
N HIS A 668 -10.88 2.19 3.91
CA HIS A 668 -11.77 1.24 3.25
C HIS A 668 -12.79 1.95 2.35
N PHE A 669 -13.37 3.07 2.82
CA PHE A 669 -14.24 3.89 1.96
C PHE A 669 -13.50 4.46 0.75
N THR A 670 -12.23 4.84 0.92
CA THR A 670 -11.41 5.32 -0.19
C THR A 670 -11.16 4.20 -1.21
N ALA A 671 -10.93 2.96 -0.77
CA ALA A 671 -10.78 1.81 -1.65
C ALA A 671 -12.07 1.54 -2.46
N VAL A 672 -13.24 1.66 -1.82
CA VAL A 672 -14.54 1.61 -2.50
C VAL A 672 -14.66 2.70 -3.56
N HIS A 673 -14.32 3.96 -3.25
CA HIS A 673 -14.35 5.05 -4.22
C HIS A 673 -13.42 4.82 -5.42
N GLN A 674 -12.24 4.22 -5.19
CA GLN A 674 -11.32 3.89 -6.28
C GLN A 674 -11.82 2.72 -7.13
N ALA A 675 -12.47 1.72 -6.54
CA ALA A 675 -13.08 0.61 -7.27
C ALA A 675 -14.19 1.09 -8.23
N MET A 676 -14.88 2.19 -7.90
CA MET A 676 -15.86 2.83 -8.79
C MET A 676 -15.24 3.42 -10.06
N ALA A 677 -13.93 3.63 -10.12
CA ALA A 677 -13.26 4.08 -11.33
C ALA A 677 -13.19 2.99 -12.42
N ALA A 678 -13.22 1.71 -12.03
CA ALA A 678 -13.15 0.57 -12.96
C ALA A 678 -14.30 0.56 -14.00
N PRO A 679 -15.59 0.62 -13.62
CA PRO A 679 -16.69 0.69 -14.59
C PRO A 679 -16.70 2.00 -15.38
N ILE A 680 -16.20 3.12 -14.83
CA ILE A 680 -16.09 4.39 -15.57
C ILE A 680 -15.06 4.26 -16.70
N LEU A 681 -13.90 3.65 -16.42
CA LEU A 681 -12.88 3.39 -17.42
C LEU A 681 -13.35 2.38 -18.47
N CYS A 682 -14.10 1.35 -18.07
CA CYS A 682 -14.79 0.45 -19.02
C CYS A 682 -15.76 1.22 -19.94
N LEU A 683 -16.58 2.09 -19.34
CA LEU A 683 -17.36 3.18 -19.94
C LEU A 683 -16.63 3.89 -21.09
N LEU A 684 -15.53 4.50 -20.70
CA LEU A 684 -14.70 5.36 -21.52
C LEU A 684 -14.05 4.56 -22.66
N TRP A 685 -13.56 3.35 -22.39
CA TRP A 685 -12.96 2.50 -23.41
C TRP A 685 -13.97 2.01 -24.44
N LEU A 686 -15.18 1.61 -24.01
CA LEU A 686 -16.25 1.24 -24.93
C LEU A 686 -16.71 2.41 -25.79
N PHE A 687 -16.82 3.60 -25.21
CA PHE A 687 -17.14 4.81 -25.95
C PHE A 687 -16.08 5.10 -27.00
N PHE A 688 -14.80 5.07 -26.61
CA PHE A 688 -13.70 5.35 -27.53
C PHE A 688 -13.59 4.29 -28.64
N PHE A 689 -13.79 3.00 -28.34
CA PHE A 689 -13.91 1.94 -29.35
C PHE A 689 -15.08 2.19 -30.32
N SER A 690 -16.27 2.51 -29.80
CA SER A 690 -17.46 2.78 -30.61
C SER A 690 -17.28 4.01 -31.50
N LEU A 691 -16.60 5.02 -30.98
CA LEU A 691 -16.30 6.26 -31.68
C LEU A 691 -15.37 6.02 -32.88
N LEU A 692 -14.28 5.28 -32.68
CA LEU A 692 -13.32 4.99 -33.74
C LEU A 692 -13.92 4.13 -34.86
N ARG A 693 -14.80 3.19 -34.51
CA ARG A 693 -15.33 2.21 -35.47
C ARG A 693 -16.60 2.64 -36.18
N MET A 694 -17.54 3.29 -35.47
CA MET A 694 -18.86 3.65 -36.00
C MET A 694 -19.05 5.16 -36.17
N GLY A 695 -18.13 5.98 -35.64
CA GLY A 695 -18.25 7.43 -35.64
C GLY A 695 -19.27 7.97 -34.62
N PHE A 696 -19.32 9.31 -34.49
CA PHE A 696 -20.20 10.01 -33.54
C PHE A 696 -21.70 9.89 -33.84
N LYS A 697 -22.09 9.59 -35.09
CA LYS A 697 -23.50 9.56 -35.51
C LYS A 697 -24.21 8.25 -35.18
N ALA A 698 -23.48 7.23 -34.74
CA ALA A 698 -24.06 5.93 -34.42
C ALA A 698 -24.89 5.98 -33.11
N PRO A 699 -26.12 5.42 -33.09
CA PRO A 699 -26.98 5.42 -31.90
C PRO A 699 -26.35 4.78 -30.65
N SER A 700 -25.57 3.71 -30.82
CA SER A 700 -24.86 3.02 -29.73
C SER A 700 -23.75 3.90 -29.12
N THR A 701 -23.00 4.62 -29.95
CA THR A 701 -21.98 5.59 -29.51
C THR A 701 -22.60 6.73 -28.71
N LEU A 702 -23.74 7.28 -29.16
CA LEU A 702 -24.46 8.33 -28.43
C LEU A 702 -25.00 7.81 -27.09
N PHE A 703 -25.53 6.58 -27.06
CA PHE A 703 -26.02 5.96 -25.83
C PHE A 703 -24.89 5.75 -24.81
N THR A 704 -23.75 5.20 -25.22
CA THR A 704 -22.58 5.05 -24.33
C THR A 704 -22.08 6.39 -23.81
N LEU A 705 -22.06 7.43 -24.65
CA LEU A 705 -21.65 8.78 -24.26
C LEU A 705 -22.58 9.38 -23.20
N ILE A 706 -23.90 9.26 -23.37
CA ILE A 706 -24.89 9.77 -22.40
C ILE A 706 -24.68 9.10 -21.04
N PHE A 707 -24.58 7.77 -20.99
CA PHE A 707 -24.35 7.04 -19.74
C PHE A 707 -22.99 7.35 -19.13
N LEU A 708 -21.95 7.50 -19.94
CA LEU A 708 -20.62 7.90 -19.48
C LEU A 708 -20.67 9.29 -18.83
N ILE A 709 -21.28 10.28 -19.50
CA ILE A 709 -21.44 11.65 -18.97
C ILE A 709 -22.25 11.62 -17.68
N ILE A 710 -23.39 10.93 -17.62
CA ILE A 710 -24.20 10.80 -16.40
C ILE A 710 -23.36 10.20 -15.27
N THR A 711 -22.62 9.12 -15.54
CA THR A 711 -21.80 8.45 -14.53
C THR A 711 -20.67 9.35 -14.03
N VAL A 712 -19.97 10.05 -14.93
CA VAL A 712 -18.91 11.00 -14.59
C VAL A 712 -19.50 12.17 -13.79
N ILE A 713 -20.64 12.72 -14.19
CA ILE A 713 -21.33 13.77 -13.43
C ILE A 713 -21.71 13.26 -12.05
N ILE A 714 -22.25 12.04 -11.90
CA ILE A 714 -22.58 11.47 -10.59
C ILE A 714 -21.33 11.26 -9.76
N PHE A 715 -20.24 10.76 -10.33
CA PHE A 715 -18.97 10.54 -9.62
C PHE A 715 -18.31 11.84 -9.18
N VAL A 716 -18.23 12.83 -10.09
CA VAL A 716 -17.73 14.17 -9.81
C VAL A 716 -18.66 14.87 -8.83
N SER A 717 -19.97 14.76 -8.98
CA SER A 717 -20.95 15.28 -8.02
C SER A 717 -20.76 14.62 -6.67
N TYR A 718 -20.61 13.30 -6.57
CA TYR A 718 -20.37 12.65 -5.29
C TYR A 718 -19.05 13.09 -4.64
N THR A 719 -17.99 13.26 -5.45
CA THR A 719 -16.67 13.69 -4.99
C THR A 719 -16.68 15.17 -4.59
N CYS A 720 -17.20 16.04 -5.45
CA CYS A 720 -17.36 17.47 -5.25
C CYS A 720 -18.39 17.77 -4.17
N PHE A 721 -19.59 17.17 -4.18
CA PHE A 721 -20.53 17.26 -3.06
C PHE A 721 -19.98 16.62 -1.81
N GLY A 722 -19.05 15.66 -1.85
CA GLY A 722 -18.28 15.19 -0.70
C GLY A 722 -17.32 16.26 -0.16
N CYS A 723 -16.61 16.96 -1.04
CA CYS A 723 -15.81 18.14 -0.72
C CYS A 723 -16.67 19.32 -0.23
N PHE A 724 -17.81 19.58 -0.86
CA PHE A 724 -18.81 20.55 -0.45
C PHE A 724 -19.58 20.06 0.78
N LYS A 725 -19.63 18.77 1.09
CA LYS A 725 -20.15 18.23 2.37
C LYS A 725 -19.21 18.62 3.51
N HIS A 726 -17.91 18.67 3.22
CA HIS A 726 -16.86 19.13 4.12
C HIS A 726 -16.76 20.67 4.18
N LEU A 727 -17.27 21.39 3.17
CA LEU A 727 -17.38 22.86 3.15
C LEU A 727 -18.79 23.38 3.52
N SER A 728 -19.80 22.51 3.58
CA SER A 728 -21.18 22.86 3.92
C SER A 728 -21.32 22.91 5.43
N PRO A 729 -21.67 24.06 6.02
CA PRO A 729 -21.85 24.22 7.47
C PRO A 729 -22.96 23.31 8.05
N LEU A 730 -23.80 22.71 7.19
CA LEU A 730 -25.02 21.98 7.58
C LEU A 730 -24.83 20.49 7.89
N ASN A 731 -23.62 19.91 7.75
CA ASN A 731 -23.39 18.49 8.14
C ASN A 731 -22.92 18.27 9.59
N TYR A 732 -22.91 19.31 10.45
CA TYR A 732 -22.74 19.10 11.89
C TYR A 732 -24.01 18.67 12.63
N LYS A 733 -25.11 18.36 11.90
CA LYS A 733 -26.17 17.52 12.45
C LYS A 733 -25.69 16.07 12.45
N ILE A 734 -24.86 15.76 13.45
CA ILE A 734 -24.59 14.40 13.92
C ILE A 734 -25.94 13.69 13.95
N LYS A 735 -26.03 12.51 13.33
CA LYS A 735 -27.17 11.61 13.53
C LYS A 735 -27.35 11.45 15.04
N GLU A 736 -28.31 12.13 15.62
CA GLU A 736 -28.94 11.69 16.86
C GLU A 736 -29.56 10.35 16.51
N SER A 737 -28.83 9.26 16.77
CA SER A 737 -29.49 7.98 16.96
C SER A 737 -30.29 8.16 18.24
N SER A 738 -31.61 8.25 18.08
CA SER A 738 -32.62 8.29 19.12
C SER A 738 -32.27 7.31 20.25
N THR A 739 -31.83 7.87 21.37
CA THR A 739 -31.76 7.17 22.65
C THR A 739 -33.18 6.96 23.14
N ASN A 740 -33.78 5.83 22.79
CA ASN A 740 -34.86 5.21 23.56
C ASN A 740 -34.44 3.77 23.83
N ALA A 741 -33.46 3.61 24.71
CA ALA A 741 -33.21 2.35 25.40
C ALA A 741 -33.29 2.67 26.89
N GLU A 742 -34.24 2.02 27.56
CA GLU A 742 -34.49 2.12 29.00
C GLU A 742 -33.22 1.80 29.82
N PRO A 743 -33.04 2.42 30.99
CA PRO A 743 -31.89 2.15 31.84
C PRO A 743 -32.11 0.84 32.60
N THR A 744 -31.54 -0.25 32.10
CA THR A 744 -31.32 -1.45 32.91
C THR A 744 -29.89 -1.96 32.77
N SER A 745 -29.33 -2.33 33.92
CA SER A 745 -28.05 -3.00 34.19
C SER A 745 -26.75 -2.16 34.21
N GLU A 746 -26.32 -1.94 35.45
CA GLU A 746 -24.97 -1.91 36.04
C GLU A 746 -23.80 -1.17 35.35
N PRO A 747 -23.05 -0.31 36.09
CA PRO A 747 -21.84 0.32 35.56
C PRO A 747 -20.73 -0.72 35.41
N GLY A 748 -20.50 -1.14 34.17
CA GLY A 748 -19.25 -1.84 33.80
C GLY A 748 -18.02 -0.98 34.14
N PRO A 749 -16.84 -1.61 34.31
CA PRO A 749 -15.64 -0.93 34.78
C PRO A 749 -15.29 0.26 33.88
N MET A 750 -15.10 1.44 34.50
CA MET A 750 -14.63 2.66 33.82
C MET A 750 -13.41 2.33 32.95
N SER A 751 -13.58 2.38 31.63
CA SER A 751 -12.49 2.28 30.69
C SER A 751 -11.49 3.40 30.95
N LYS A 752 -10.22 3.06 31.21
CA LYS A 752 -9.16 4.05 31.38
C LYS A 752 -9.08 4.95 30.14
N PRO A 753 -8.89 6.27 30.30
CA PRO A 753 -8.78 7.18 29.16
C PRO A 753 -7.55 6.81 28.30
N ALA A 754 -7.70 6.94 26.98
CA ALA A 754 -6.61 6.69 26.04
C ALA A 754 -5.44 7.66 26.32
N ARG A 755 -4.23 7.13 26.52
CA ARG A 755 -3.06 7.94 26.88
C ARG A 755 -2.38 8.48 25.62
N TYR A 756 -2.51 9.79 25.38
CA TYR A 756 -1.87 10.50 24.26
C TYR A 756 -0.48 11.03 24.65
N LEU A 757 0.46 10.11 24.87
CA LEU A 757 1.85 10.44 25.21
C LEU A 757 2.80 9.47 24.51
N PRO A 758 3.86 9.95 23.82
CA PRO A 758 4.83 9.07 23.20
C PRO A 758 5.62 8.31 24.27
N TYR A 759 5.96 7.05 23.97
CA TYR A 759 6.59 6.15 24.94
C TYR A 759 7.92 6.68 25.52
N VAL A 760 8.67 7.49 24.76
CA VAL A 760 9.93 8.10 25.22
C VAL A 760 9.76 9.13 26.32
N LEU A 761 8.58 9.75 26.43
CA LEU A 761 8.27 10.73 27.48
C LEU A 761 7.58 10.08 28.68
N ILE A 762 7.28 8.78 28.61
CA ILE A 762 6.83 8.01 29.76
C ILE A 762 8.07 7.76 30.62
N SER A 763 8.07 8.31 31.83
CA SER A 763 9.05 7.92 32.85
C SER A 763 8.85 6.42 33.15
N GLU A 764 9.68 5.57 32.54
CA GLU A 764 9.78 4.17 32.96
C GLU A 764 10.27 4.16 34.41
N PRO A 765 9.55 3.55 35.38
CA PRO A 765 10.18 3.21 36.65
C PRO A 765 11.33 2.28 36.33
N SER A 766 12.54 2.60 36.82
CA SER A 766 13.76 1.88 36.46
C SER A 766 13.53 0.36 36.53
N GLU A 767 13.84 -0.34 35.43
CA GLU A 767 13.63 -1.79 35.29
C GLU A 767 14.38 -2.61 36.36
N ARG A 768 15.30 -2.01 37.12
CA ARG A 768 15.87 -2.58 38.36
C ARG A 768 14.77 -3.07 39.32
N THR A 769 13.64 -2.37 39.39
CA THR A 769 12.53 -2.71 40.30
C THR A 769 11.66 -3.88 39.84
N LYS A 770 11.72 -4.28 38.56
CA LYS A 770 10.99 -5.46 38.06
C LYS A 770 11.81 -6.74 38.25
N LEU A 771 13.13 -6.65 38.05
CA LEU A 771 14.03 -7.77 38.33
C LEU A 771 14.13 -8.05 39.84
N ASP A 772 14.08 -7.01 40.68
CA ASP A 772 14.10 -7.16 42.15
C ASP A 772 12.75 -7.66 42.75
N LYS A 773 11.65 -7.60 41.98
CA LYS A 773 10.34 -8.13 42.42
C LYS A 773 10.19 -9.62 42.17
N GLU A 774 10.95 -10.21 41.25
CA GLU A 774 10.98 -11.66 41.06
C GLU A 774 11.94 -12.37 42.04
N THR A 775 12.90 -11.66 42.64
CA THR A 775 13.87 -12.22 43.60
C THR A 775 13.44 -12.14 45.07
N HIS A 776 12.32 -11.47 45.41
CA HIS A 776 11.79 -11.41 46.78
C HIS A 776 10.33 -11.93 46.87
N SER A 777 10.13 -13.20 46.56
CA SER A 777 9.04 -13.99 47.13
C SER A 777 9.64 -15.20 47.84
N SER A 778 9.94 -15.04 49.12
CA SER A 778 10.49 -16.08 50.00
C SER A 778 9.48 -16.39 51.10
N TYR A 779 9.06 -17.66 51.10
CA TYR A 779 8.59 -18.53 52.20
C TYR A 779 7.33 -18.20 53.02
N GLY A 780 6.39 -19.15 52.97
CA GLY A 780 5.37 -19.44 53.96
C GLY A 780 4.86 -20.89 53.81
N THR A 781 4.91 -21.64 54.90
CA THR A 781 4.92 -23.11 55.03
C THR A 781 3.56 -23.83 55.06
N LEU A 782 3.57 -25.08 54.56
CA LEU A 782 2.88 -26.33 54.99
C LEU A 782 1.34 -26.42 55.04
N ARG A 783 0.77 -27.30 54.18
CA ARG A 783 0.11 -28.56 54.63
C ARG A 783 -0.19 -29.54 53.47
N ASP A 784 -0.11 -30.81 53.84
CA ASP A 784 -0.12 -32.06 53.07
C ASP A 784 -1.35 -32.32 52.18
N ALA A 785 -1.15 -32.95 51.01
CA ALA A 785 -1.63 -34.31 50.69
C ALA A 785 -1.42 -34.71 49.20
N GLU A 786 -0.76 -35.87 49.03
CA GLU A 786 -0.91 -36.89 47.97
C GLU A 786 -0.39 -36.65 46.53
N THR A 787 0.67 -37.39 46.21
CA THR A 787 1.21 -37.76 44.89
C THR A 787 0.30 -38.79 44.18
N PRO A 788 0.28 -38.83 42.82
CA PRO A 788 1.23 -39.72 42.14
C PRO A 788 1.84 -39.16 40.83
N SER A 789 3.17 -39.30 40.72
CA SER A 789 3.91 -39.83 39.57
C SER A 789 3.42 -39.52 38.14
N ALA A 790 4.09 -38.59 37.46
CA ALA A 790 4.36 -38.67 36.02
C ALA A 790 5.71 -38.01 35.71
N THR A 791 6.53 -38.75 34.99
CA THR A 791 7.88 -38.44 34.52
C THR A 791 7.94 -37.16 33.67
N MET A 792 8.86 -36.25 34.03
CA MET A 792 9.27 -35.13 33.17
C MET A 792 10.25 -35.64 32.12
N GLU A 793 9.87 -35.54 30.84
CA GLU A 793 10.79 -35.53 29.71
C GLU A 793 11.31 -34.09 29.54
N ASP A 794 12.63 -33.94 29.51
CA ASP A 794 13.33 -32.71 29.17
C ASP A 794 13.17 -32.41 27.66
N ASP A 795 12.47 -31.32 27.30
CA ASP A 795 12.51 -30.77 25.95
C ASP A 795 13.72 -29.83 25.81
N ASP A 796 14.82 -30.44 25.38
CA ASP A 796 16.08 -29.79 25.05
C ASP A 796 15.96 -29.11 23.67
N ILE A 797 15.96 -27.77 23.64
CA ILE A 797 16.06 -27.00 22.39
C ILE A 797 17.54 -26.93 22.02
N GLY A 798 18.00 -27.99 21.34
CA GLY A 798 19.31 -28.05 20.71
C GLY A 798 19.50 -26.95 19.66
N LEU A 799 20.50 -26.10 19.91
CA LEU A 799 21.06 -25.16 18.93
C LEU A 799 22.50 -25.59 18.68
N ASP A 800 22.68 -26.60 17.82
CA ASP A 800 23.98 -26.90 17.23
C ASP A 800 24.37 -25.77 16.28
N MET A 801 25.45 -25.07 16.61
CA MET A 801 26.23 -24.30 15.65
C MET A 801 27.62 -24.92 15.59
N ASP A 802 27.83 -25.72 14.55
CA ASP A 802 29.16 -26.17 14.13
C ASP A 802 30.06 -24.95 13.85
N PHE A 803 31.09 -24.80 14.66
CA PHE A 803 32.27 -24.00 14.36
C PHE A 803 33.40 -24.96 14.00
N SER A 804 33.57 -25.25 12.71
CA SER A 804 34.78 -25.93 12.23
C SER A 804 35.90 -24.91 12.06
N THR A 805 36.72 -24.74 13.09
CA THR A 805 38.07 -24.19 12.98
C THR A 805 39.02 -25.31 12.55
N THR A 806 39.46 -25.28 11.30
CA THR A 806 40.62 -26.06 10.85
C THR A 806 41.89 -25.27 11.13
N GLU A 807 42.75 -25.77 12.02
CA GLU A 807 44.19 -25.50 12.01
C GLU A 807 44.95 -26.70 12.60
N ASP A 808 46.10 -26.98 11.99
CA ASP A 808 46.90 -28.21 12.00
C ASP A 808 47.57 -28.57 13.34
N GLN A 809 47.88 -29.87 13.54
CA GLN A 809 49.25 -30.36 13.76
C GLN A 809 49.39 -31.88 14.03
N HIS A 810 50.46 -32.42 13.43
CA HIS A 810 51.30 -33.55 13.85
C HIS A 810 50.97 -35.00 13.40
N ALA A 811 51.93 -35.52 12.63
CA ALA A 811 52.07 -36.89 12.14
C ALA A 811 52.38 -37.90 13.27
N PRO A 812 52.13 -39.20 13.03
CA PRO A 812 52.89 -40.27 13.64
C PRO A 812 53.72 -41.06 12.61
N ILE A 813 54.96 -41.30 13.02
CA ILE A 813 55.91 -42.28 12.49
C ILE A 813 55.31 -43.69 12.66
N ILE A 814 55.26 -44.48 11.59
CA ILE A 814 55.19 -45.95 11.67
C ILE A 814 56.09 -46.53 10.56
N ASP A 815 57.29 -46.97 10.95
CA ASP A 815 58.02 -48.03 10.28
C ASP A 815 57.33 -49.37 10.64
N LEU A 816 57.09 -50.23 9.64
CA LEU A 816 57.15 -51.69 9.75
C LEU A 816 56.96 -52.34 8.37
N GLU A 817 58.10 -52.76 7.82
CA GLU A 817 58.39 -54.02 7.15
C GLU A 817 57.28 -54.87 6.49
N SER A 818 57.61 -55.22 5.24
CA SER A 818 57.53 -56.55 4.63
C SER A 818 56.32 -56.91 3.76
N SER A 819 56.70 -57.37 2.56
CA SER A 819 55.98 -58.14 1.53
C SER A 819 55.26 -57.34 0.44
#